data_AF-A0A0Q4R9M7-F1
#
_entry.id   AF-A0A0Q4R9M7-F1
#
_cell.length_a   1.000
_cell.length_b   1.000
_cell.length_c   1.000
_cell.angle_alpha   90.00
_cell.angle_beta   90.00
_cell.angle_gamma   90.00
#
_symmetry.space_group_name_H-M   'P 1'
#
loop_
_entity.id
_entity.type
_entity.pdbx_description
1 polymer ?
#
loop_
_entity_poly.entity_id
_entity_poly.type
_entity_poly.pdbx_seq_one_letter_code
_entity_poly.pdbx_strand_id
1 'polypeptide(L)'
;MTPAESTASSVPPAQAAGHPAHGHNGQHGPQGHEDPNQFALLRQRRFAPFFWTQFSGAANDNLFKFAFTVMVTYQLSVGWLPPAMAGLVIGALFILPFLLFSATSGQLTDKYDKTKMIRFVKNLEIAIMLVAAAGFVAGNVPILLLCTFLMGVHSTLFGPVKFAYMPQVLSERELTGGNGMVEMGTFVAILLGNVAGGLLVALPGIGHTTVAIACVALALVGRVVAQFIPSVPATDPGLTINWNPFTETWRNLQLARQNVVVFRSLLGISWMWFFGAVFLSQFPSLAKEVLHGNEQVASLLLVVFSIGIGIGSLLCEVLSRRHVEIGLVPLGAIGMSVFSIDLYFASRSLPASEIMGLATFLSQSQHWRVMIDLALLSLFAGLYSVPMYALIQMRSQPTHRARIIAANNILNALFMIGSSLIAGALLGAGFTVPQIFLFTGLANAVVAFYIFMLVPEYLLRFVAWVSSRFVYRFKVHGDQHLPTTGAAILACNHVSFIDAVLLMAASPRPIYFVMDHRIFRVPVLGWLFRLAKAIPIAPYKEDPATYDAAFERAAQVLREGDLLAIFPEGGITKDGQLQEFKGGIMKIIERAREEGVEAPVIPMALTNLWGSYFSRIEKGGAMVRPFRRGFYSRVGLNVGAPIAARDVQPATLREQVARLL
;
A
#
# COMPACT_ATOMS: atom_id res chain seq x y z
N MET A 1 -46.47 60.14 -37.19
CA MET A 1 -46.16 59.52 -35.89
C MET A 1 -44.88 58.71 -36.06
N THR A 2 -43.88 58.95 -35.20
CA THR A 2 -42.71 58.08 -34.96
C THR A 2 -43.10 56.90 -34.05
N PRO A 3 -42.22 55.92 -33.74
CA PRO A 3 -40.88 55.61 -34.27
C PRO A 3 -40.98 54.35 -35.19
N ALA A 4 -40.00 53.45 -35.45
CA ALA A 4 -38.63 53.22 -34.94
C ALA A 4 -37.76 52.48 -35.98
N GLU A 5 -36.46 52.33 -35.67
CA GLU A 5 -35.45 51.53 -36.39
C GLU A 5 -34.90 50.42 -35.46
N SER A 6 -34.32 49.36 -36.02
CA SER A 6 -33.28 48.56 -35.37
C SER A 6 -32.43 47.82 -36.40
N THR A 7 -31.11 47.84 -36.23
CA THR A 7 -30.11 47.45 -37.24
C THR A 7 -29.36 46.16 -36.89
N ALA A 8 -28.68 45.60 -37.90
CA ALA A 8 -27.95 44.35 -37.80
C ALA A 8 -26.72 44.40 -36.86
N SER A 9 -26.32 43.24 -36.33
CA SER A 9 -24.94 43.00 -35.87
C SER A 9 -24.51 41.56 -36.11
N SER A 10 -23.23 41.39 -36.39
CA SER A 10 -22.59 40.16 -36.85
C SER A 10 -22.17 39.23 -35.71
N VAL A 11 -22.20 37.92 -35.99
CA VAL A 11 -21.62 36.89 -35.11
C VAL A 11 -20.10 36.83 -35.36
N PRO A 12 -19.24 37.05 -34.35
CA PRO A 12 -17.78 36.91 -34.51
C PRO A 12 -17.34 35.43 -34.45
N PRO A 13 -16.23 35.06 -35.10
CA PRO A 13 -15.71 33.70 -35.04
C PRO A 13 -15.11 33.38 -33.66
N ALA A 14 -15.18 32.10 -33.27
CA ALA A 14 -14.67 31.63 -31.98
C ALA A 14 -13.15 31.87 -31.85
N GLN A 15 -12.76 32.65 -30.83
CA GLN A 15 -11.35 32.80 -30.46
C GLN A 15 -10.85 31.51 -29.81
N ALA A 16 -9.70 31.01 -30.28
CA ALA A 16 -9.02 29.89 -29.63
C ALA A 16 -8.57 30.30 -28.22
N ALA A 17 -9.01 29.55 -27.21
CA ALA A 17 -8.56 29.74 -25.83
C ALA A 17 -7.08 29.35 -25.72
N GLY A 18 -6.19 30.35 -25.72
CA GLY A 18 -4.76 30.14 -25.58
C GLY A 18 -4.39 29.47 -24.25
N HIS A 19 -3.42 28.56 -24.28
CA HIS A 19 -2.78 28.06 -23.07
C HIS A 19 -2.19 29.22 -22.26
N PRO A 20 -2.39 29.27 -20.93
CA PRO A 20 -1.66 30.20 -20.08
C PRO A 20 -0.19 29.78 -20.02
N ALA A 21 0.67 30.51 -20.73
CA ALA A 21 2.11 30.39 -20.58
C ALA A 21 2.50 30.80 -19.14
N HIS A 22 2.95 29.84 -18.33
CA HIS A 22 3.48 30.14 -17.01
C HIS A 22 4.79 30.93 -17.14
N GLY A 23 4.73 32.21 -16.77
CA GLY A 23 5.89 33.10 -16.78
C GLY A 23 7.00 32.59 -15.86
N HIS A 24 8.20 32.46 -16.42
CA HIS A 24 9.43 32.27 -15.64
C HIS A 24 9.67 33.50 -14.76
N ASN A 25 9.87 33.30 -13.45
CA ASN A 25 10.41 34.32 -12.57
C ASN A 25 11.21 33.70 -11.43
N GLY A 26 12.46 34.15 -11.27
CA GLY A 26 13.15 34.15 -9.96
C GLY A 26 13.75 32.84 -9.43
N GLN A 27 14.90 32.45 -9.97
CA GLN A 27 16.07 31.97 -9.20
C GLN A 27 15.82 31.19 -7.88
N HIS A 28 15.58 29.88 -7.98
CA HIS A 28 16.05 28.94 -6.95
C HIS A 28 16.93 27.89 -7.65
N GLY A 29 18.20 27.82 -7.26
CA GLY A 29 19.10 26.78 -7.74
C GLY A 29 18.67 25.40 -7.23
N PRO A 30 19.11 24.29 -7.85
CA PRO A 30 18.74 22.94 -7.43
C PRO A 30 19.43 22.57 -6.11
N GLN A 31 18.87 23.04 -4.99
CA GLN A 31 19.13 22.44 -3.70
C GLN A 31 18.57 21.02 -3.74
N GLY A 32 19.46 20.03 -3.64
CA GLY A 32 19.08 18.63 -3.52
C GLY A 32 18.35 18.41 -2.20
N HIS A 33 17.02 18.57 -2.21
CA HIS A 33 16.19 18.08 -1.13
C HIS A 33 16.26 16.55 -1.14
N GLU A 34 17.07 15.98 -0.24
CA GLU A 34 16.89 14.60 0.17
C GLU A 34 15.42 14.43 0.59
N ASP A 35 14.71 13.50 -0.05
CA ASP A 35 13.32 13.23 0.31
C ASP A 35 13.22 12.97 1.82
N PRO A 36 12.29 13.61 2.54
CA PRO A 36 12.22 13.47 3.99
C PRO A 36 11.78 12.04 4.38
N ASN A 37 12.48 11.45 5.35
CA ASN A 37 12.09 10.21 6.03
C ASN A 37 10.64 10.32 6.58
N GLN A 38 9.84 9.25 6.60
CA GLN A 38 8.50 9.18 7.22
C GLN A 38 8.35 10.01 8.52
N PHE A 39 9.29 9.93 9.45
CA PHE A 39 9.20 10.67 10.71
C PHE A 39 9.32 12.20 10.55
N ALA A 40 9.95 12.68 9.49
CA ALA A 40 9.99 14.10 9.15
C ALA A 40 8.65 14.59 8.57
N LEU A 41 7.78 13.72 8.02
CA LEU A 41 6.40 14.09 7.65
C LEU A 41 5.61 14.60 8.86
N LEU A 42 5.87 14.07 10.07
CA LEU A 42 5.26 14.56 11.32
C LEU A 42 5.68 15.99 11.72
N ARG A 43 6.66 16.59 11.03
CA ARG A 43 7.03 18.01 11.21
C ARG A 43 6.46 18.91 10.10
N GLN A 44 5.91 18.33 9.03
CA GLN A 44 5.39 19.09 7.89
C GLN A 44 3.94 19.51 8.10
N ARG A 45 3.64 20.80 7.86
CA ARG A 45 2.28 21.37 7.97
C ARG A 45 1.23 20.67 7.09
N ARG A 46 1.64 20.06 5.98
CA ARG A 46 0.75 19.33 5.05
C ARG A 46 0.35 17.92 5.51
N PHE A 47 1.08 17.33 6.46
CA PHE A 47 0.84 15.95 6.92
C PHE A 47 0.58 15.84 8.42
N ALA A 48 1.33 16.55 9.27
CA ALA A 48 1.24 16.40 10.73
C ALA A 48 -0.16 16.68 11.31
N PRO A 49 -0.87 17.77 10.93
CA PRO A 49 -2.24 17.99 11.41
C PRO A 49 -3.22 16.92 10.93
N PHE A 50 -3.02 16.40 9.72
CA PHE A 50 -3.84 15.33 9.16
C PHE A 50 -3.63 14.00 9.93
N PHE A 51 -2.37 13.62 10.16
CA PHE A 51 -1.99 12.46 10.97
C PHE A 51 -2.60 12.54 12.37
N TRP A 52 -2.41 13.64 13.10
CA TRP A 52 -2.94 13.78 14.47
C TRP A 52 -4.49 13.86 14.51
N THR A 53 -5.14 14.38 13.47
CA THR A 53 -6.61 14.33 13.33
C THR A 53 -7.11 12.89 13.16
N GLN A 54 -6.44 12.10 12.34
CA GLN A 54 -6.75 10.68 12.12
C GLN A 54 -6.42 9.81 13.33
N PHE A 55 -5.30 10.07 14.01
CA PHE A 55 -4.87 9.39 15.23
C PHE A 55 -5.88 9.63 16.37
N SER A 56 -6.25 10.89 16.62
CA SER A 56 -7.22 11.23 17.67
C SER A 56 -8.60 10.62 17.41
N GLY A 57 -9.09 10.64 16.17
CA GLY A 57 -10.33 9.94 15.81
C GLY A 57 -10.25 8.43 16.04
N ALA A 58 -9.22 7.77 15.54
CA ALA A 58 -9.04 6.33 15.74
C ALA A 58 -8.88 5.92 17.22
N ALA A 59 -8.24 6.76 18.05
CA ALA A 59 -8.14 6.54 19.49
C ALA A 59 -9.50 6.72 20.17
N ASN A 60 -10.29 7.71 19.74
CA ASN A 60 -11.61 8.00 20.31
C ASN A 60 -12.63 6.91 19.99
N ASP A 61 -12.69 6.46 18.73
CA ASP A 61 -13.52 5.32 18.28
C ASP A 61 -13.33 4.10 19.19
N ASN A 62 -12.08 3.80 19.56
CA ASN A 62 -11.74 2.61 20.32
C ASN A 62 -11.86 2.82 21.84
N LEU A 63 -11.55 4.01 22.36
CA LEU A 63 -11.83 4.38 23.75
C LEU A 63 -13.33 4.26 24.05
N PHE A 64 -14.17 4.89 23.23
CA PHE A 64 -15.63 4.79 23.32
C PHE A 64 -16.11 3.33 23.26
N LYS A 65 -15.75 2.62 22.18
CA LYS A 65 -16.26 1.28 21.88
C LYS A 65 -15.83 0.23 22.90
N PHE A 66 -14.57 0.28 23.35
CA PHE A 66 -14.04 -0.68 24.32
C PHE A 66 -14.59 -0.42 25.72
N ALA A 67 -14.63 0.85 26.17
CA ALA A 67 -15.27 1.20 27.44
C ALA A 67 -16.75 0.78 27.47
N PHE A 68 -17.49 1.03 26.38
CA PHE A 68 -18.88 0.60 26.26
C PHE A 68 -19.04 -0.93 26.30
N THR A 69 -18.17 -1.65 25.59
CA THR A 69 -18.16 -3.12 25.61
C THR A 69 -17.93 -3.66 27.02
N VAL A 70 -16.90 -3.18 27.72
CA VAL A 70 -16.60 -3.57 29.11
C VAL A 70 -17.76 -3.22 30.05
N MET A 71 -18.40 -2.07 29.88
CA MET A 71 -19.56 -1.66 30.69
C MET A 71 -20.73 -2.64 30.55
N VAL A 72 -21.11 -3.01 29.32
CA VAL A 72 -22.20 -3.98 29.07
C VAL A 72 -21.82 -5.40 29.50
N THR A 73 -20.56 -5.79 29.35
CA THR A 73 -20.12 -7.14 29.73
C THR A 73 -20.07 -7.34 31.25
N TYR A 74 -19.66 -6.32 32.02
CA TYR A 74 -19.30 -6.50 33.44
C TYR A 74 -20.08 -5.64 34.44
N GLN A 75 -20.71 -4.54 34.01
CA GLN A 75 -21.29 -3.54 34.93
C GLN A 75 -22.80 -3.34 34.74
N LEU A 76 -23.31 -3.48 33.51
CA LEU A 76 -24.73 -3.33 33.17
C LEU A 76 -25.28 -4.61 32.55
N SER A 77 -26.03 -5.38 33.34
CA SER A 77 -26.77 -6.53 32.82
C SER A 77 -27.96 -6.06 31.97
N VAL A 78 -28.00 -6.46 30.70
CA VAL A 78 -29.05 -6.09 29.74
C VAL A 78 -29.81 -7.36 29.35
N GLY A 79 -31.08 -7.48 29.76
CA GLY A 79 -31.84 -8.73 29.63
C GLY A 79 -32.02 -9.28 28.19
N TRP A 80 -31.85 -8.44 27.17
CA TRP A 80 -31.93 -8.84 25.75
C TRP A 80 -30.56 -9.00 25.07
N LEU A 81 -29.45 -8.60 25.71
CA LEU A 81 -28.09 -8.67 25.16
C LEU A 81 -27.16 -9.45 26.11
N PRO A 82 -26.91 -10.74 25.85
CA PRO A 82 -26.00 -11.53 26.66
C PRO A 82 -24.59 -10.92 26.71
N PRO A 83 -23.91 -10.87 27.88
CA PRO A 83 -22.56 -10.30 28.01
C PRO A 83 -21.55 -10.84 26.99
N ALA A 84 -21.57 -12.16 26.73
CA ALA A 84 -20.70 -12.82 25.74
C ALA A 84 -20.90 -12.33 24.29
N MET A 85 -22.06 -11.74 23.96
CA MET A 85 -22.37 -11.21 22.64
C MET A 85 -22.16 -9.69 22.53
N ALA A 86 -21.92 -8.98 23.64
CA ALA A 86 -21.82 -7.52 23.65
C ALA A 86 -20.76 -6.99 22.67
N GLY A 87 -19.53 -7.50 22.75
CA GLY A 87 -18.43 -7.09 21.85
C GLY A 87 -18.70 -7.41 20.37
N LEU A 88 -19.36 -8.54 20.08
CA LEU A 88 -19.74 -8.93 18.71
C LEU A 88 -20.80 -7.99 18.14
N VAL A 89 -21.86 -7.70 18.89
CA VAL A 89 -22.96 -6.81 18.46
C VAL A 89 -22.46 -5.38 18.29
N ILE A 90 -21.69 -4.86 19.24
CA ILE A 90 -21.09 -3.52 19.18
C ILE A 90 -20.11 -3.43 17.98
N GLY A 91 -19.26 -4.43 17.77
CA GLY A 91 -18.34 -4.50 16.64
C GLY A 91 -19.05 -4.55 15.28
N ALA A 92 -20.07 -5.41 15.14
CA ALA A 92 -20.86 -5.53 13.92
C ALA A 92 -21.63 -4.22 13.60
N LEU A 93 -22.21 -3.58 14.62
CA LEU A 93 -22.95 -2.32 14.47
C LEU A 93 -22.04 -1.16 14.05
N PHE A 94 -20.78 -1.14 14.48
CA PHE A 94 -19.77 -0.19 14.01
C PHE A 94 -19.32 -0.43 12.56
N ILE A 95 -19.26 -1.70 12.12
CA ILE A 95 -18.85 -2.07 10.74
C ILE A 95 -19.99 -1.87 9.73
N LEU A 96 -21.25 -2.06 10.12
CA LEU A 96 -22.42 -2.00 9.24
C LEU A 96 -22.48 -0.72 8.34
N PRO A 97 -22.25 0.51 8.85
CA PRO A 97 -22.17 1.71 8.02
C PRO A 97 -21.20 1.66 6.84
N PHE A 98 -20.10 0.90 6.92
CA PHE A 98 -19.13 0.80 5.82
C PHE A 98 -19.73 0.10 4.60
N LEU A 99 -20.65 -0.86 4.81
CA LEU A 99 -21.41 -1.49 3.72
C LEU A 99 -22.47 -0.54 3.15
N LEU A 100 -23.17 0.20 4.02
CA LEU A 100 -24.34 0.99 3.63
C LEU A 100 -23.99 2.33 2.97
N PHE A 101 -22.93 2.99 3.43
CA PHE A 101 -22.69 4.41 3.10
C PHE A 101 -21.32 4.68 2.45
N SER A 102 -20.41 3.71 2.35
CA SER A 102 -19.07 4.02 1.83
C SER A 102 -19.10 4.45 0.35
N ALA A 103 -19.95 3.83 -0.48
CA ALA A 103 -20.13 4.25 -1.89
C ALA A 103 -20.56 5.74 -2.01
N THR A 104 -21.48 6.18 -1.16
CA THR A 104 -21.90 7.60 -1.08
C THR A 104 -20.77 8.48 -0.54
N SER A 105 -20.04 8.04 0.49
CA SER A 105 -18.86 8.76 1.01
C SER A 105 -17.78 8.97 -0.06
N GLY A 106 -17.54 7.98 -0.93
CA GLY A 106 -16.61 8.11 -2.06
C GLY A 106 -17.00 9.26 -2.99
N GLN A 107 -18.28 9.33 -3.39
CA GLN A 107 -18.80 10.43 -4.22
C GLN A 107 -18.70 11.79 -3.52
N LEU A 108 -19.10 11.87 -2.23
CA LEU A 108 -18.99 13.09 -1.43
C LEU A 108 -17.53 13.58 -1.33
N THR A 109 -16.59 12.65 -1.21
CA THR A 109 -15.15 12.95 -1.13
C THR A 109 -14.59 13.45 -2.46
N ASP A 110 -14.97 12.86 -3.59
CA ASP A 110 -14.55 13.35 -4.91
C ASP A 110 -15.14 14.75 -5.18
N LYS A 111 -16.41 14.97 -4.84
CA LYS A 111 -17.18 16.20 -5.09
C LYS A 111 -16.80 17.41 -4.25
N TYR A 112 -16.51 17.23 -2.96
CA TYR A 112 -16.26 18.35 -2.04
C TYR A 112 -14.77 18.54 -1.73
N ASP A 113 -14.41 19.72 -1.21
CA ASP A 113 -13.07 19.98 -0.67
C ASP A 113 -12.79 19.04 0.51
N LYS A 114 -11.64 18.36 0.47
CA LYS A 114 -11.30 17.27 1.40
C LYS A 114 -11.14 17.82 2.82
N THR A 115 -10.62 19.02 2.96
CA THR A 115 -10.36 19.67 4.25
C THR A 115 -11.67 20.16 4.89
N LYS A 116 -12.61 20.67 4.10
CA LYS A 116 -13.99 20.93 4.56
C LYS A 116 -14.67 19.64 5.02
N MET A 117 -14.52 18.54 4.28
CA MET A 117 -15.07 17.24 4.66
C MET A 117 -14.46 16.72 5.97
N ILE A 118 -13.13 16.78 6.16
CA ILE A 118 -12.46 16.40 7.42
C ILE A 118 -13.02 17.20 8.61
N ARG A 119 -13.17 18.53 8.45
CA ARG A 119 -13.68 19.40 9.53
C ARG A 119 -15.17 19.15 9.83
N PHE A 120 -15.97 18.83 8.81
CA PHE A 120 -17.37 18.42 8.98
C PHE A 120 -17.46 17.09 9.76
N VAL A 121 -16.66 16.10 9.36
CA VAL A 121 -16.60 14.78 10.03
C VAL A 121 -16.15 14.93 11.50
N LYS A 122 -15.13 15.74 11.81
CA LYS A 122 -14.75 16.03 13.21
C LYS A 122 -15.77 16.88 13.99
N ASN A 123 -16.63 17.68 13.34
CA ASN A 123 -17.78 18.31 14.02
C ASN A 123 -18.83 17.24 14.40
N LEU A 124 -19.11 16.31 13.49
CA LEU A 124 -20.03 15.19 13.70
C LEU A 124 -19.54 14.30 14.85
N GLU A 125 -18.23 14.04 14.95
CA GLU A 125 -17.64 13.30 16.09
C GLU A 125 -17.97 13.96 17.44
N ILE A 126 -17.81 15.28 17.57
CA ILE A 126 -18.14 15.99 18.83
C ILE A 126 -19.63 15.82 19.16
N ALA A 127 -20.52 15.96 18.18
CA ALA A 127 -21.96 15.78 18.39
C ALA A 127 -22.29 14.36 18.87
N ILE A 128 -21.71 13.33 18.24
CA ILE A 128 -21.90 11.93 18.65
C ILE A 128 -21.31 11.68 20.04
N MET A 129 -20.15 12.26 20.36
CA MET A 129 -19.50 12.10 21.67
C MET A 129 -20.24 12.82 22.79
N LEU A 130 -20.92 13.94 22.52
CA LEU A 130 -21.81 14.58 23.50
C LEU A 130 -23.06 13.74 23.81
N VAL A 131 -23.65 13.10 22.80
CA VAL A 131 -24.76 12.14 23.00
C VAL A 131 -24.27 10.88 23.70
N ALA A 132 -23.08 10.39 23.37
CA ALA A 132 -22.44 9.26 24.04
C ALA A 132 -22.13 9.57 25.51
N ALA A 133 -21.68 10.79 25.82
CA ALA A 133 -21.44 11.23 27.19
C ALA A 133 -22.72 11.18 28.04
N ALA A 134 -23.85 11.66 27.50
CA ALA A 134 -25.16 11.51 28.14
C ALA A 134 -25.56 10.03 28.27
N GLY A 135 -25.31 9.21 27.24
CA GLY A 135 -25.55 7.77 27.26
C GLY A 135 -24.77 7.02 28.35
N PHE A 136 -23.49 7.34 28.55
CA PHE A 136 -22.66 6.78 29.61
C PHE A 136 -23.14 7.20 31.00
N VAL A 137 -23.33 8.49 31.24
CA VAL A 137 -23.77 9.02 32.55
C VAL A 137 -25.16 8.49 32.94
N ALA A 138 -26.04 8.24 31.96
CA ALA A 138 -27.36 7.66 32.18
C ALA A 138 -27.39 6.10 32.16
N GLY A 139 -26.27 5.43 31.89
CA GLY A 139 -26.22 3.97 31.69
C GLY A 139 -27.09 3.45 30.52
N ASN A 140 -27.42 4.30 29.55
CA ASN A 140 -28.41 4.00 28.52
C ASN A 140 -27.79 3.27 27.32
N VAL A 141 -27.85 1.94 27.37
CA VAL A 141 -27.29 1.03 26.36
C VAL A 141 -27.87 1.25 24.94
N PRO A 142 -29.18 1.44 24.72
CA PRO A 142 -29.72 1.84 23.41
C PRO A 142 -29.10 3.12 22.82
N ILE A 143 -28.89 4.17 23.62
CA ILE A 143 -28.23 5.40 23.14
C ILE A 143 -26.77 5.12 22.75
N LEU A 144 -26.05 4.33 23.54
CA LEU A 144 -24.66 3.98 23.25
C LEU A 144 -24.52 3.08 22.00
N LEU A 145 -25.49 2.22 21.71
CA LEU A 145 -25.56 1.47 20.44
C LEU A 145 -25.82 2.40 19.26
N LEU A 146 -26.75 3.37 19.40
CA LEU A 146 -26.95 4.41 18.38
C LEU A 146 -25.66 5.20 18.13
N CYS A 147 -24.95 5.63 19.19
CA CYS A 147 -23.64 6.26 19.07
C CYS A 147 -22.60 5.36 18.40
N THR A 148 -22.61 4.05 18.67
CA THR A 148 -21.73 3.06 18.01
C THR A 148 -21.97 3.03 16.50
N PHE A 149 -23.23 2.98 16.06
CA PHE A 149 -23.60 3.06 14.65
C PHE A 149 -23.19 4.41 14.03
N LEU A 150 -23.47 5.52 14.70
CA LEU A 150 -23.11 6.86 14.21
C LEU A 150 -21.58 7.06 14.12
N MET A 151 -20.80 6.45 15.02
CA MET A 151 -19.33 6.42 14.90
C MET A 151 -18.85 5.57 13.73
N GLY A 152 -19.55 4.47 13.41
CA GLY A 152 -19.33 3.75 12.17
C GLY A 152 -19.62 4.62 10.93
N VAL A 153 -20.68 5.44 10.94
CA VAL A 153 -20.98 6.41 9.86
C VAL A 153 -19.89 7.47 9.75
N HIS A 154 -19.45 8.04 10.88
CA HIS A 154 -18.33 8.98 10.95
C HIS A 154 -17.06 8.42 10.29
N SER A 155 -16.64 7.21 10.69
CA SER A 155 -15.41 6.60 10.19
C SER A 155 -15.55 6.06 8.77
N THR A 156 -16.77 5.73 8.33
CA THR A 156 -17.12 5.49 6.92
C THR A 156 -16.95 6.76 6.08
N LEU A 157 -17.40 7.92 6.57
CA LEU A 157 -17.24 9.21 5.89
C LEU A 157 -15.76 9.64 5.80
N PHE A 158 -14.97 9.36 6.84
CA PHE A 158 -13.54 9.71 6.89
C PHE A 158 -12.66 8.82 5.98
N GLY A 159 -13.04 7.54 5.81
CA GLY A 159 -12.24 6.50 5.15
C GLY A 159 -11.77 6.86 3.73
N PRO A 160 -12.66 7.25 2.79
CA PRO A 160 -12.26 7.70 1.46
C PRO A 160 -11.45 9.01 1.49
N VAL A 161 -11.77 9.93 2.40
CA VAL A 161 -11.11 11.24 2.50
C VAL A 161 -9.63 11.08 2.85
N LYS A 162 -9.28 10.24 3.83
CA LYS A 162 -7.87 10.06 4.25
C LYS A 162 -6.98 9.54 3.11
N PHE A 163 -7.47 8.59 2.32
CA PHE A 163 -6.71 7.99 1.22
C PHE A 163 -6.78 8.82 -0.09
N ALA A 164 -7.76 9.72 -0.23
CA ALA A 164 -7.81 10.69 -1.34
C ALA A 164 -7.00 11.97 -1.07
N TYR A 165 -6.75 12.30 0.21
CA TYR A 165 -5.95 13.44 0.65
C TYR A 165 -4.44 13.21 0.46
N MET A 166 -3.90 12.09 0.96
CA MET A 166 -2.45 11.82 0.93
C MET A 166 -1.78 12.00 -0.45
N PRO A 167 -2.32 11.46 -1.56
CA PRO A 167 -1.64 11.53 -2.87
C PRO A 167 -1.87 12.86 -3.60
N GLN A 168 -2.48 13.86 -2.94
CA GLN A 168 -2.51 15.25 -3.40
C GLN A 168 -1.51 16.14 -2.64
N VAL A 169 -1.02 15.69 -1.48
CA VAL A 169 -0.11 16.47 -0.63
C VAL A 169 1.27 15.85 -0.47
N LEU A 170 1.42 14.53 -0.68
CA LEU A 170 2.70 13.82 -0.62
C LEU A 170 3.23 13.55 -2.04
N SER A 171 4.55 13.54 -2.20
CA SER A 171 5.18 13.01 -3.42
C SER A 171 4.97 11.49 -3.53
N GLU A 172 5.17 10.93 -4.73
CA GLU A 172 5.15 9.47 -4.92
C GLU A 172 6.15 8.72 -4.02
N ARG A 173 7.28 9.37 -3.71
CA ARG A 173 8.32 8.81 -2.84
C ARG A 173 7.92 8.86 -1.36
N GLU A 174 7.26 9.93 -0.94
CA GLU A 174 6.71 10.09 0.40
C GLU A 174 5.48 9.21 0.65
N LEU A 175 4.79 8.74 -0.40
CA LEU A 175 3.50 8.06 -0.27
C LEU A 175 3.57 6.73 0.50
N THR A 176 4.65 5.96 0.35
CA THR A 176 4.83 4.69 1.09
C THR A 176 5.02 4.97 2.58
N GLY A 177 5.90 5.91 2.93
CA GLY A 177 6.11 6.35 4.31
C GLY A 177 4.86 7.00 4.94
N GLY A 178 4.12 7.80 4.16
CA GLY A 178 2.85 8.39 4.60
C GLY A 178 1.79 7.36 4.93
N ASN A 179 1.63 6.31 4.11
CA ASN A 179 0.75 5.18 4.41
C ASN A 179 1.25 4.39 5.62
N GLY A 180 2.55 4.07 5.70
CA GLY A 180 3.16 3.38 6.84
C GLY A 180 2.96 4.10 8.17
N MET A 181 3.10 5.43 8.17
CA MET A 181 2.81 6.28 9.33
C MET A 181 1.33 6.26 9.70
N VAL A 182 0.42 6.48 8.75
CA VAL A 182 -1.04 6.47 9.00
C VAL A 182 -1.50 5.10 9.53
N GLU A 183 -0.95 4.01 9.02
CA GLU A 183 -1.31 2.67 9.45
C GLU A 183 -0.77 2.36 10.85
N MET A 184 0.54 2.56 11.10
CA MET A 184 1.13 2.45 12.43
C MET A 184 0.39 3.33 13.46
N GLY A 185 0.13 4.59 13.10
CA GLY A 185 -0.62 5.52 13.94
C GLY A 185 -2.04 5.06 14.23
N THR A 186 -2.70 4.38 13.28
CA THR A 186 -4.01 3.76 13.50
C THR A 186 -3.93 2.63 14.54
N PHE A 187 -2.96 1.72 14.44
CA PHE A 187 -2.81 0.60 15.40
C PHE A 187 -2.38 1.06 16.80
N VAL A 188 -1.47 2.05 16.90
CA VAL A 188 -1.11 2.68 18.18
C VAL A 188 -2.33 3.41 18.78
N ALA A 189 -3.12 4.11 17.97
CA ALA A 189 -4.33 4.77 18.43
C ALA A 189 -5.40 3.78 18.92
N ILE A 190 -5.64 2.68 18.19
CA ILE A 190 -6.54 1.59 18.63
C ILE A 190 -6.09 1.05 19.99
N LEU A 191 -4.80 0.75 20.14
CA LEU A 191 -4.23 0.20 21.37
C LEU A 191 -4.40 1.16 22.55
N LEU A 192 -3.96 2.41 22.42
CA LEU A 192 -4.07 3.41 23.48
C LEU A 192 -5.53 3.74 23.81
N GLY A 193 -6.41 3.78 22.80
CA GLY A 193 -7.85 3.94 22.98
C GLY A 193 -8.47 2.82 23.81
N ASN A 194 -8.23 1.55 23.44
CA ASN A 194 -8.73 0.39 24.19
C ASN A 194 -8.21 0.40 25.65
N VAL A 195 -6.90 0.62 25.86
CA VAL A 195 -6.29 0.67 27.20
C VAL A 195 -6.90 1.79 28.04
N ALA A 196 -7.02 3.00 27.49
CA ALA A 196 -7.65 4.12 28.19
C ALA A 196 -9.13 3.82 28.51
N GLY A 197 -9.90 3.30 27.54
CA GLY A 197 -11.31 2.97 27.75
C GLY A 197 -11.52 1.94 28.86
N GLY A 198 -10.72 0.88 28.87
CA GLY A 198 -10.77 -0.17 29.89
C GLY A 198 -10.37 0.31 31.29
N LEU A 199 -9.29 1.11 31.39
CA LEU A 199 -8.84 1.66 32.68
C LEU A 199 -9.82 2.70 33.24
N LEU A 200 -10.35 3.59 32.39
CA LEU A 200 -11.26 4.64 32.83
C LEU A 200 -12.62 4.09 33.26
N VAL A 201 -13.20 3.13 32.51
CA VAL A 201 -14.51 2.55 32.86
C VAL A 201 -14.46 1.69 34.12
N ALA A 202 -13.28 1.18 34.48
CA ALA A 202 -13.05 0.40 35.70
C ALA A 202 -12.94 1.26 36.98
N LEU A 203 -12.90 2.59 36.88
CA LEU A 203 -12.81 3.48 38.05
C LEU A 203 -14.11 3.42 38.90
N PRO A 204 -14.04 3.02 40.18
CA PRO A 204 -15.23 2.88 41.02
C PRO A 204 -16.03 4.17 41.15
N GLY A 205 -17.35 4.10 40.95
CA GLY A 205 -18.31 5.20 41.16
C GLY A 205 -18.25 6.35 40.14
N ILE A 206 -17.13 6.56 39.43
CA ILE A 206 -16.95 7.68 38.49
C ILE A 206 -16.63 7.28 37.05
N GLY A 207 -16.32 6.00 36.78
CA GLY A 207 -15.75 5.56 35.51
C GLY A 207 -16.56 5.92 34.26
N HIS A 208 -17.90 5.84 34.32
CA HIS A 208 -18.78 6.23 33.20
C HIS A 208 -18.61 7.72 32.85
N THR A 209 -18.57 8.57 33.88
CA THR A 209 -18.35 10.02 33.74
C THR A 209 -16.94 10.33 33.24
N THR A 210 -15.91 9.61 33.71
CA THR A 210 -14.53 9.83 33.25
C THR A 210 -14.35 9.42 31.78
N VAL A 211 -14.95 8.31 31.35
CA VAL A 211 -15.02 7.90 29.94
C VAL A 211 -15.74 8.97 29.11
N ALA A 212 -16.91 9.43 29.55
CA ALA A 212 -17.69 10.47 28.88
C ALA A 212 -16.87 11.76 28.64
N ILE A 213 -16.16 12.24 29.66
CA ILE A 213 -15.27 13.41 29.57
C ILE A 213 -14.11 13.15 28.61
N ALA A 214 -13.45 11.99 28.70
CA ALA A 214 -12.33 11.63 27.83
C ALA A 214 -12.72 11.58 26.35
N CYS A 215 -13.86 10.97 26.03
CA CYS A 215 -14.44 10.91 24.69
C CYS A 215 -14.65 12.30 24.06
N VAL A 216 -15.28 13.21 24.81
CA VAL A 216 -15.55 14.58 24.34
C VAL A 216 -14.26 15.39 24.24
N ALA A 217 -13.36 15.29 25.21
CA ALA A 217 -12.07 15.98 25.18
C ALA A 217 -11.22 15.56 23.97
N LEU A 218 -11.15 14.26 23.66
CA LEU A 218 -10.38 13.75 22.54
C LEU A 218 -10.99 14.15 21.18
N ALA A 219 -12.32 14.20 21.07
CA ALA A 219 -13.01 14.74 19.90
C ALA A 219 -12.68 16.23 19.67
N LEU A 220 -12.71 17.03 20.75
CA LEU A 220 -12.36 18.45 20.71
C LEU A 220 -10.90 18.67 20.30
N VAL A 221 -9.95 17.94 20.88
CA VAL A 221 -8.52 18.00 20.49
C VAL A 221 -8.37 17.69 19.00
N GLY A 222 -8.94 16.57 18.53
CA GLY A 222 -8.88 16.21 17.12
C GLY A 222 -9.50 17.26 16.20
N ARG A 223 -10.57 17.93 16.63
CA ARG A 223 -11.21 19.00 15.87
C ARG A 223 -10.43 20.31 15.85
N VAL A 224 -9.69 20.63 16.92
CA VAL A 224 -8.75 21.77 16.95
C VAL A 224 -7.59 21.49 15.99
N VAL A 225 -6.98 20.31 16.07
CA VAL A 225 -5.89 19.89 15.16
C VAL A 225 -6.32 19.94 13.69
N ALA A 226 -7.55 19.51 13.38
CA ALA A 226 -8.11 19.56 12.02
C ALA A 226 -8.23 20.97 11.40
N GLN A 227 -8.09 22.04 12.19
CA GLN A 227 -8.06 23.41 11.67
C GLN A 227 -6.76 23.71 10.91
N PHE A 228 -5.64 23.11 11.32
CA PHE A 228 -4.33 23.37 10.73
C PHE A 228 -4.05 22.55 9.46
N ILE A 229 -4.98 21.68 9.04
CA ILE A 229 -4.93 20.99 7.75
C ILE A 229 -5.12 22.03 6.62
N PRO A 230 -4.20 22.12 5.63
CA PRO A 230 -4.34 23.04 4.49
C PRO A 230 -5.52 22.66 3.60
N SER A 231 -6.08 23.60 2.82
CA SER A 231 -7.18 23.29 1.89
C SER A 231 -6.72 22.36 0.78
N VAL A 232 -7.52 21.34 0.46
CA VAL A 232 -7.29 20.42 -0.66
C VAL A 232 -8.57 20.33 -1.48
N PRO A 233 -8.58 20.82 -2.74
CA PRO A 233 -9.80 21.03 -3.50
C PRO A 233 -10.54 19.73 -3.87
N ALA A 234 -11.77 19.91 -4.35
CA ALA A 234 -12.54 18.84 -4.97
C ALA A 234 -11.81 18.26 -6.20
N THR A 235 -11.93 16.96 -6.42
CA THR A 235 -11.32 16.25 -7.56
C THR A 235 -12.29 16.09 -8.72
N ASP A 236 -13.59 16.14 -8.44
CA ASP A 236 -14.67 16.20 -9.43
C ASP A 236 -15.85 17.04 -8.89
N PRO A 237 -15.76 18.39 -8.91
CA PRO A 237 -16.80 19.27 -8.37
C PRO A 237 -18.16 19.11 -9.09
N GLY A 238 -18.14 18.68 -10.36
CA GLY A 238 -19.31 18.52 -11.21
C GLY A 238 -20.10 17.24 -10.95
N LEU A 239 -19.55 16.30 -10.17
CA LEU A 239 -20.15 14.99 -9.92
C LEU A 239 -21.59 15.08 -9.43
N THR A 240 -22.52 14.44 -10.11
CA THR A 240 -23.89 14.21 -9.63
C THR A 240 -23.90 13.03 -8.67
N ILE A 241 -24.47 13.22 -7.47
CA ILE A 241 -24.49 12.18 -6.44
C ILE A 241 -25.63 11.21 -6.74
N ASN A 242 -25.28 9.95 -6.98
CA ASN A 242 -26.18 8.82 -6.94
C ASN A 242 -26.42 8.41 -5.48
N TRP A 243 -27.65 8.59 -4.99
CA TRP A 243 -28.03 8.26 -3.61
C TRP A 243 -28.36 6.78 -3.39
N ASN A 244 -28.43 5.96 -4.44
CA ASN A 244 -28.64 4.52 -4.30
C ASN A 244 -27.29 3.81 -4.03
N PRO A 245 -27.06 3.27 -2.82
CA PRO A 245 -25.77 2.71 -2.45
C PRO A 245 -25.45 1.42 -3.21
N PHE A 246 -26.45 0.63 -3.61
CA PHE A 246 -26.24 -0.63 -4.30
C PHE A 246 -25.76 -0.42 -5.74
N THR A 247 -26.43 0.47 -6.50
CA THR A 247 -26.03 0.76 -7.88
C THR A 247 -24.68 1.47 -7.93
N GLU A 248 -24.40 2.37 -6.98
CA GLU A 248 -23.09 3.02 -6.92
C GLU A 248 -21.98 2.08 -6.46
N THR A 249 -22.24 1.18 -5.51
CA THR A 249 -21.28 0.14 -5.11
C THR A 249 -20.87 -0.72 -6.31
N TRP A 250 -21.85 -1.15 -7.11
CA TRP A 250 -21.60 -1.90 -8.33
C TRP A 250 -20.79 -1.09 -9.35
N ARG A 251 -21.14 0.18 -9.57
CA ARG A 251 -20.42 1.09 -10.47
C ARG A 251 -18.96 1.28 -10.03
N ASN A 252 -18.72 1.48 -8.73
CA ASN A 252 -17.37 1.66 -8.17
C ASN A 252 -16.52 0.38 -8.29
N LEU A 253 -17.12 -0.79 -8.11
CA LEU A 253 -16.46 -2.09 -8.37
C LEU A 253 -16.15 -2.30 -9.86
N GLN A 254 -17.05 -1.90 -10.76
CA GLN A 254 -16.79 -1.94 -12.20
C GLN A 254 -15.66 -0.99 -12.61
N LEU A 255 -15.64 0.24 -12.08
CA LEU A 255 -14.53 1.20 -12.27
C LEU A 255 -13.19 0.63 -11.79
N ALA A 256 -13.16 0.03 -10.61
CA ALA A 256 -11.95 -0.62 -10.10
C ALA A 256 -11.47 -1.77 -11.02
N ARG A 257 -12.39 -2.58 -11.57
CA ARG A 257 -12.06 -3.69 -12.49
C ARG A 257 -11.44 -3.25 -13.81
N GLN A 258 -11.61 -2.00 -14.24
CA GLN A 258 -10.95 -1.47 -15.44
C GLN A 258 -9.42 -1.46 -15.31
N ASN A 259 -8.90 -1.29 -14.09
CA ASN A 259 -7.47 -1.42 -13.80
C ASN A 259 -7.22 -2.68 -12.97
N VAL A 260 -6.74 -3.73 -13.66
CA VAL A 260 -6.49 -5.05 -13.06
C VAL A 260 -5.53 -4.99 -11.86
N VAL A 261 -4.55 -4.07 -11.86
CA VAL A 261 -3.62 -3.89 -10.73
C VAL A 261 -4.35 -3.33 -9.51
N VAL A 262 -5.19 -2.31 -9.72
CA VAL A 262 -6.03 -1.73 -8.65
C VAL A 262 -6.98 -2.78 -8.11
N PHE A 263 -7.74 -3.49 -8.95
CA PHE A 263 -8.71 -4.49 -8.50
C PHE A 263 -8.07 -5.65 -7.71
N ARG A 264 -6.90 -6.14 -8.16
CA ARG A 264 -6.14 -7.16 -7.42
C ARG A 264 -5.61 -6.65 -6.09
N SER A 265 -5.25 -5.37 -6.00
CA SER A 265 -4.83 -4.73 -4.74
C SER A 265 -5.99 -4.58 -3.75
N LEU A 266 -7.20 -4.27 -4.22
CA LEU A 266 -8.41 -4.25 -3.39
C LEU A 266 -8.68 -5.62 -2.77
N LEU A 267 -8.63 -6.69 -3.58
CA LEU A 267 -8.79 -8.06 -3.11
C LEU A 267 -7.68 -8.47 -2.13
N GLY A 268 -6.44 -8.06 -2.37
CA GLY A 268 -5.32 -8.30 -1.46
C GLY A 268 -5.55 -7.67 -0.08
N ILE A 269 -5.92 -6.38 -0.05
CA ILE A 269 -6.24 -5.68 1.21
C ILE A 269 -7.45 -6.32 1.91
N SER A 270 -8.50 -6.68 1.15
CA SER A 270 -9.68 -7.36 1.69
C SER A 270 -9.32 -8.71 2.32
N TRP A 271 -8.40 -9.46 1.70
CA TRP A 271 -7.87 -10.70 2.23
C TRP A 271 -7.07 -10.51 3.52
N MET A 272 -6.27 -9.44 3.63
CA MET A 272 -5.61 -9.08 4.89
C MET A 272 -6.63 -8.72 5.99
N TRP A 273 -7.75 -8.04 5.65
CA TRP A 273 -8.81 -7.75 6.62
C TRP A 273 -9.56 -9.01 7.07
N PHE A 274 -9.83 -9.96 6.16
CA PHE A 274 -10.31 -11.30 6.51
C PHE A 274 -9.37 -11.98 7.52
N PHE A 275 -8.07 -12.02 7.18
CA PHE A 275 -7.05 -12.66 8.02
C PHE A 275 -6.99 -12.02 9.41
N GLY A 276 -6.85 -10.68 9.48
CA GLY A 276 -6.81 -9.95 10.73
C GLY A 276 -8.08 -10.11 11.58
N ALA A 277 -9.26 -10.16 10.97
CA ALA A 277 -10.52 -10.36 11.68
C ALA A 277 -10.67 -11.77 12.26
N VAL A 278 -10.17 -12.83 11.59
CA VAL A 278 -10.07 -14.16 12.22
C VAL A 278 -9.25 -14.05 13.50
N PHE A 279 -8.02 -13.55 13.44
CA PHE A 279 -7.14 -13.48 14.61
C PHE A 279 -7.72 -12.64 15.75
N LEU A 280 -8.13 -11.40 15.46
CA LEU A 280 -8.69 -10.47 16.44
C LEU A 280 -9.95 -10.99 17.12
N SER A 281 -10.84 -11.69 16.39
CA SER A 281 -12.07 -12.25 16.98
C SER A 281 -11.80 -13.42 17.93
N GLN A 282 -10.68 -14.13 17.75
CA GLN A 282 -10.36 -15.33 18.51
C GLN A 282 -9.38 -15.10 19.66
N PHE A 283 -8.79 -13.92 19.85
CA PHE A 283 -7.84 -13.67 20.95
C PHE A 283 -8.40 -13.92 22.37
N PRO A 284 -9.66 -13.59 22.71
CA PRO A 284 -10.23 -13.93 24.01
C PRO A 284 -10.29 -15.45 24.24
N SER A 285 -10.76 -16.21 23.23
CA SER A 285 -10.79 -17.67 23.28
C SER A 285 -9.39 -18.29 23.28
N LEU A 286 -8.44 -17.77 22.49
CA LEU A 286 -7.05 -18.22 22.51
C LEU A 286 -6.44 -18.03 23.90
N ALA A 287 -6.61 -16.84 24.51
CA ALA A 287 -6.10 -16.56 25.84
C ALA A 287 -6.68 -17.54 26.87
N LYS A 288 -8.01 -17.71 26.90
CA LYS A 288 -8.69 -18.51 27.91
C LYS A 288 -8.55 -20.03 27.72
N GLU A 289 -8.81 -20.52 26.51
CA GLU A 289 -9.02 -21.95 26.22
C GLU A 289 -7.73 -22.68 25.83
N VAL A 290 -6.70 -21.94 25.39
CA VAL A 290 -5.44 -22.53 24.87
C VAL A 290 -4.23 -22.08 25.69
N LEU A 291 -4.16 -20.79 26.00
CA LEU A 291 -3.06 -20.22 26.78
C LEU A 291 -3.30 -20.26 28.29
N HIS A 292 -4.51 -20.65 28.73
CA HIS A 292 -4.92 -20.67 30.14
C HIS A 292 -4.66 -19.34 30.85
N GLY A 293 -4.90 -18.22 30.16
CA GLY A 293 -4.69 -16.86 30.66
C GLY A 293 -6.01 -16.11 30.90
N ASN A 294 -5.98 -15.12 31.78
CA ASN A 294 -7.12 -14.23 32.04
C ASN A 294 -7.26 -13.10 30.99
N GLU A 295 -8.22 -12.19 31.20
CA GLU A 295 -8.49 -11.02 30.33
C GLU A 295 -7.27 -10.11 30.09
N GLN A 296 -6.30 -10.08 31.01
CA GLN A 296 -5.06 -9.32 30.85
C GLN A 296 -4.14 -9.97 29.80
N VAL A 297 -4.16 -11.30 29.69
CA VAL A 297 -3.44 -12.05 28.65
C VAL A 297 -4.12 -11.82 27.29
N ALA A 298 -5.46 -11.84 27.21
CA ALA A 298 -6.18 -11.48 25.98
C ALA A 298 -5.82 -10.05 25.50
N SER A 299 -5.71 -9.11 26.44
CA SER A 299 -5.26 -7.74 26.17
C SER A 299 -3.79 -7.67 25.73
N LEU A 300 -2.90 -8.49 26.30
CA LEU A 300 -1.52 -8.62 25.85
C LEU A 300 -1.41 -9.11 24.41
N LEU A 301 -2.23 -10.08 23.98
CA LEU A 301 -2.26 -10.53 22.59
C LEU A 301 -2.61 -9.39 21.62
N LEU A 302 -3.60 -8.55 21.99
CA LEU A 302 -3.96 -7.34 21.22
C LEU A 302 -2.82 -6.31 21.18
N VAL A 303 -2.08 -6.14 22.28
CA VAL A 303 -0.89 -5.26 22.35
C VAL A 303 0.19 -5.76 21.39
N VAL A 304 0.58 -7.03 21.51
CA VAL A 304 1.62 -7.68 20.70
C VAL A 304 1.26 -7.61 19.21
N PHE A 305 0.01 -7.94 18.86
CA PHE A 305 -0.48 -7.89 17.49
C PHE A 305 -0.43 -6.47 16.91
N SER A 306 -0.87 -5.46 17.67
CA SER A 306 -0.86 -4.05 17.25
C SER A 306 0.56 -3.49 17.09
N ILE A 307 1.48 -3.84 18.00
CA ILE A 307 2.89 -3.46 17.93
C ILE A 307 3.56 -4.07 16.69
N GLY A 308 3.32 -5.36 16.43
CA GLY A 308 3.88 -6.03 15.26
C GLY A 308 3.45 -5.34 13.96
N ILE A 309 2.16 -5.06 13.75
CA ILE A 309 1.68 -4.34 12.55
C ILE A 309 2.33 -2.96 12.47
N GLY A 310 2.38 -2.20 13.57
CA GLY A 310 3.03 -0.89 13.59
C GLY A 310 4.51 -0.92 13.19
N ILE A 311 5.26 -1.93 13.64
CA ILE A 311 6.65 -2.15 13.22
C ILE A 311 6.71 -2.54 11.74
N GLY A 312 5.84 -3.45 11.28
CA GLY A 312 5.75 -3.88 9.88
C GLY A 312 5.50 -2.72 8.92
N SER A 313 4.50 -1.88 9.23
CA SER A 313 4.16 -0.72 8.44
C SER A 313 5.30 0.31 8.36
N LEU A 314 6.04 0.53 9.46
CA LEU A 314 7.21 1.41 9.49
C LEU A 314 8.43 0.83 8.76
N LEU A 315 8.62 -0.49 8.80
CA LEU A 315 9.67 -1.18 8.05
C LEU A 315 9.44 -1.07 6.54
N CYS A 316 8.20 -0.87 6.07
CA CYS A 316 7.90 -0.78 4.65
C CYS A 316 8.72 0.31 3.93
N GLU A 317 8.81 1.56 4.43
CA GLU A 317 9.63 2.61 3.79
C GLU A 317 11.12 2.21 3.74
N VAL A 318 11.63 1.68 4.85
CA VAL A 318 13.05 1.32 5.01
C VAL A 318 13.44 0.21 4.04
N LEU A 319 12.56 -0.77 3.84
CA LEU A 319 12.77 -1.87 2.91
C LEU A 319 12.48 -1.47 1.46
N SER A 320 11.54 -0.55 1.19
CA SER A 320 11.15 -0.14 -0.16
C SER A 320 12.01 0.96 -0.77
N ARG A 321 13.00 1.48 -0.04
CA ARG A 321 13.85 2.63 -0.44
C ARG A 321 13.04 3.88 -0.83
N ARG A 322 11.90 4.12 -0.16
CA ARG A 322 10.97 5.23 -0.49
C ARG A 322 10.35 5.14 -1.89
N HIS A 323 10.21 3.94 -2.45
CA HIS A 323 9.34 3.68 -3.59
C HIS A 323 8.19 2.75 -3.19
N VAL A 324 7.16 2.63 -4.03
CA VAL A 324 6.11 1.60 -3.85
C VAL A 324 6.65 0.26 -4.36
N GLU A 325 7.42 -0.41 -3.51
CA GLU A 325 8.06 -1.69 -3.86
C GLU A 325 7.12 -2.86 -3.60
N ILE A 326 6.45 -3.29 -4.67
CA ILE A 326 5.46 -4.38 -4.63
C ILE A 326 6.07 -5.75 -4.26
N GLY A 327 7.39 -5.93 -4.39
CA GLY A 327 8.12 -7.11 -3.93
C GLY A 327 8.04 -7.36 -2.42
N LEU A 328 7.62 -6.39 -1.61
CA LEU A 328 7.34 -6.60 -0.18
C LEU A 328 6.05 -7.39 0.08
N VAL A 329 5.13 -7.42 -0.88
CA VAL A 329 3.81 -8.09 -0.72
C VAL A 329 3.96 -9.62 -0.63
N PRO A 330 4.76 -10.30 -1.48
CA PRO A 330 5.13 -11.70 -1.25
C PRO A 330 5.79 -11.98 0.09
N LEU A 331 6.71 -11.10 0.54
CA LEU A 331 7.37 -11.26 1.83
C LEU A 331 6.35 -11.25 2.99
N GLY A 332 5.43 -10.28 2.97
CA GLY A 332 4.32 -10.19 3.92
C GLY A 332 3.42 -11.42 3.89
N ALA A 333 2.96 -11.83 2.71
CA ALA A 333 2.06 -12.97 2.57
C ALA A 333 2.71 -14.30 3.04
N ILE A 334 3.99 -14.54 2.68
CA ILE A 334 4.73 -15.73 3.11
C ILE A 334 4.90 -15.72 4.64
N GLY A 335 5.30 -14.59 5.23
CA GLY A 335 5.45 -14.47 6.68
C GLY A 335 4.14 -14.69 7.43
N MET A 336 3.04 -14.09 7.00
CA MET A 336 1.71 -14.32 7.57
C MET A 336 1.33 -15.80 7.58
N SER A 337 1.62 -16.55 6.51
CA SER A 337 1.39 -18.00 6.47
C SER A 337 2.34 -18.78 7.40
N VAL A 338 3.64 -18.52 7.34
CA VAL A 338 4.64 -19.26 8.12
C VAL A 338 4.37 -19.12 9.62
N PHE A 339 4.19 -17.90 10.12
CA PHE A 339 3.98 -17.68 11.55
C PHE A 339 2.56 -18.04 12.00
N SER A 340 1.56 -18.05 11.11
CA SER A 340 0.24 -18.62 11.43
C SER A 340 0.30 -20.15 11.63
N ILE A 341 1.07 -20.82 10.76
CA ILE A 341 1.28 -22.27 10.83
C ILE A 341 2.15 -22.63 12.05
N ASP A 342 3.22 -21.88 12.34
CA ASP A 342 4.04 -22.14 13.53
C ASP A 342 3.27 -21.85 14.82
N LEU A 343 2.45 -20.80 14.88
CA LEU A 343 1.57 -20.50 16.01
C LEU A 343 0.64 -21.68 16.36
N TYR A 344 0.14 -22.44 15.37
CA TYR A 344 -0.59 -23.68 15.61
C TYR A 344 0.29 -24.73 16.31
N PHE A 345 1.52 -24.94 15.87
CA PHE A 345 2.45 -25.90 16.47
C PHE A 345 2.94 -25.46 17.86
N ALA A 346 3.17 -24.16 18.07
CA ALA A 346 3.53 -23.57 19.36
C ALA A 346 2.39 -23.73 20.37
N SER A 347 1.17 -23.36 20.00
CA SER A 347 0.00 -23.36 20.90
C SER A 347 -0.50 -24.77 21.25
N ARG A 348 -0.46 -25.74 20.32
CA ARG A 348 -0.85 -27.14 20.60
C ARG A 348 0.10 -27.91 21.51
N SER A 349 1.29 -27.37 21.78
CA SER A 349 2.34 -28.02 22.59
C SER A 349 2.38 -27.56 24.05
N LEU A 350 1.48 -26.64 24.43
CA LEU A 350 1.39 -26.13 25.79
C LEU A 350 0.73 -27.15 26.73
N PRO A 351 1.23 -27.34 27.97
CA PRO A 351 0.57 -28.16 28.97
C PRO A 351 -0.71 -27.49 29.47
N ALA A 352 -1.65 -28.28 29.97
CA ALA A 352 -2.80 -27.78 30.70
C ALA A 352 -2.35 -27.03 31.96
N SER A 353 -2.98 -25.89 32.26
CA SER A 353 -2.68 -25.06 33.42
C SER A 353 -3.96 -24.47 34.03
N GLU A 354 -3.88 -24.03 35.28
CA GLU A 354 -4.92 -23.17 35.85
C GLU A 354 -4.87 -21.77 35.20
N ILE A 355 -5.93 -20.98 35.39
CA ILE A 355 -6.01 -19.65 34.78
C ILE A 355 -4.96 -18.70 35.38
N MET A 356 -4.00 -18.30 34.55
CA MET A 356 -2.88 -17.44 34.90
C MET A 356 -3.19 -15.95 34.74
N GLY A 357 -2.63 -15.17 35.67
CA GLY A 357 -2.46 -13.73 35.50
C GLY A 357 -1.24 -13.38 34.63
N LEU A 358 -1.17 -12.12 34.21
CA LEU A 358 -0.14 -11.61 33.28
C LEU A 358 1.31 -11.92 33.72
N ALA A 359 1.63 -11.77 35.01
CA ALA A 359 2.97 -12.01 35.52
C ALA A 359 3.40 -13.48 35.44
N THR A 360 2.51 -14.41 35.80
CA THR A 360 2.74 -15.86 35.70
C THR A 360 2.84 -16.30 34.24
N PHE A 361 2.00 -15.75 33.37
CA PHE A 361 2.07 -16.01 31.93
C PHE A 361 3.42 -15.58 31.33
N LEU A 362 3.90 -14.38 31.66
CA LEU A 362 5.18 -13.88 31.15
C LEU A 362 6.41 -14.62 31.70
N SER A 363 6.31 -15.29 32.86
CA SER A 363 7.42 -16.05 33.45
C SER A 363 7.66 -17.41 32.79
N GLN A 364 6.68 -17.96 32.06
CA GLN A 364 6.85 -19.23 31.36
C GLN A 364 7.46 -19.04 29.97
N SER A 365 8.62 -19.65 29.74
CA SER A 365 9.35 -19.59 28.47
C SER A 365 8.56 -20.10 27.26
N GLN A 366 7.60 -21.02 27.47
CA GLN A 366 6.81 -21.65 26.41
C GLN A 366 5.86 -20.64 25.73
N HIS A 367 5.29 -19.71 26.50
CA HIS A 367 4.38 -18.69 25.96
C HIS A 367 5.10 -17.63 25.10
N TRP A 368 6.41 -17.45 25.27
CA TRP A 368 7.18 -16.52 24.46
C TRP A 368 7.22 -16.90 22.97
N ARG A 369 7.20 -18.21 22.63
CA ARG A 369 7.10 -18.64 21.23
C ARG A 369 5.79 -18.15 20.59
N VAL A 370 4.66 -18.40 21.25
CA VAL A 370 3.32 -17.94 20.84
C VAL A 370 3.29 -16.41 20.65
N MET A 371 3.89 -15.64 21.58
CA MET A 371 3.97 -14.18 21.45
C MET A 371 4.85 -13.73 20.29
N ILE A 372 5.99 -14.40 20.05
CA ILE A 372 6.90 -14.10 18.93
C ILE A 372 6.21 -14.42 17.59
N ASP A 373 5.55 -15.58 17.47
CA ASP A 373 4.81 -15.95 16.27
C ASP A 373 3.70 -14.93 15.98
N LEU A 374 2.94 -14.51 17.01
CA LEU A 374 1.90 -13.51 16.87
C LEU A 374 2.46 -12.14 16.43
N ALA A 375 3.59 -11.71 17.01
CA ALA A 375 4.23 -10.44 16.68
C ALA A 375 4.81 -10.44 15.25
N LEU A 376 5.42 -11.56 14.83
CA LEU A 376 6.00 -11.70 13.50
C LEU A 376 4.89 -11.82 12.44
N LEU A 377 3.87 -12.65 12.67
CA LEU A 377 2.68 -12.74 11.83
C LEU A 377 2.07 -11.36 11.55
N SER A 378 1.91 -10.54 12.59
CA SER A 378 1.27 -9.23 12.47
C SER A 378 2.21 -8.19 11.86
N LEU A 379 3.53 -8.27 12.11
CA LEU A 379 4.56 -7.52 11.38
C LEU A 379 4.52 -7.80 9.87
N PHE A 380 4.39 -9.05 9.47
CA PHE A 380 4.28 -9.40 8.05
C PHE A 380 2.95 -8.95 7.43
N ALA A 381 1.86 -8.86 8.22
CA ALA A 381 0.63 -8.21 7.77
C ALA A 381 0.81 -6.69 7.52
N GLY A 382 1.54 -5.98 8.39
CA GLY A 382 1.88 -4.56 8.19
C GLY A 382 2.82 -4.30 7.01
N LEU A 383 3.72 -5.24 6.68
CA LEU A 383 4.55 -5.19 5.46
C LEU A 383 3.74 -5.46 4.18
N TYR A 384 2.63 -6.20 4.29
CA TYR A 384 1.76 -6.54 3.16
C TYR A 384 0.81 -5.39 2.78
N SER A 385 0.24 -4.70 3.78
CA SER A 385 -0.85 -3.73 3.62
C SER A 385 -0.41 -2.37 3.05
N VAL A 386 0.64 -1.78 3.62
CA VAL A 386 1.16 -0.45 3.22
C VAL A 386 1.41 -0.34 1.71
N PRO A 387 2.16 -1.25 1.04
CA PRO A 387 2.43 -1.13 -0.39
C PRO A 387 1.16 -1.32 -1.23
N MET A 388 0.19 -2.14 -0.79
CA MET A 388 -1.10 -2.30 -1.49
C MET A 388 -1.94 -1.01 -1.46
N TYR A 389 -2.01 -0.33 -0.31
CA TYR A 389 -2.72 0.95 -0.20
C TYR A 389 -2.04 2.05 -1.05
N ALA A 390 -0.71 2.13 -1.03
CA ALA A 390 0.04 3.08 -1.85
C ALA A 390 -0.12 2.79 -3.36
N LEU A 391 -0.15 1.52 -3.76
CA LEU A 391 -0.35 1.09 -5.14
C LEU A 391 -1.74 1.48 -5.68
N ILE A 392 -2.81 1.29 -4.89
CA ILE A 392 -4.15 1.77 -5.26
C ILE A 392 -4.15 3.29 -5.45
N GLN A 393 -3.54 4.02 -4.51
CA GLN A 393 -3.49 5.48 -4.54
C GLN A 393 -2.78 6.02 -5.79
N MET A 394 -1.64 5.43 -6.16
CA MET A 394 -0.90 5.79 -7.38
C MET A 394 -1.62 5.39 -8.68
N ARG A 395 -2.17 4.18 -8.74
CA ARG A 395 -2.74 3.61 -9.98
C ARG A 395 -4.20 4.01 -10.24
N SER A 396 -4.89 4.59 -9.25
CA SER A 396 -6.24 5.14 -9.40
C SER A 396 -6.22 6.57 -9.94
N GLN A 397 -7.03 6.85 -10.96
CA GLN A 397 -7.22 8.20 -11.51
C GLN A 397 -7.74 9.16 -10.42
N PRO A 398 -7.23 10.41 -10.32
CA PRO A 398 -7.62 11.35 -9.27
C PRO A 398 -9.13 11.63 -9.17
N THR A 399 -9.85 11.61 -10.29
CA THR A 399 -11.30 11.89 -10.40
C THR A 399 -12.20 10.82 -9.77
N HIS A 400 -11.70 9.59 -9.62
CA HIS A 400 -12.47 8.44 -9.11
C HIS A 400 -11.76 7.73 -7.95
N ARG A 401 -10.65 8.29 -7.43
CA ARG A 401 -9.81 7.67 -6.40
C ARG A 401 -10.58 7.42 -5.11
N ALA A 402 -11.40 8.37 -4.65
CA ALA A 402 -12.16 8.17 -3.42
C ALA A 402 -13.25 7.10 -3.57
N ARG A 403 -13.89 7.03 -4.73
CA ARG A 403 -14.84 5.96 -5.10
C ARG A 403 -14.22 4.56 -5.15
N ILE A 404 -12.98 4.43 -5.64
CA ILE A 404 -12.24 3.15 -5.61
C ILE A 404 -11.90 2.76 -4.16
N ILE A 405 -11.48 3.70 -3.32
CA ILE A 405 -11.27 3.45 -1.89
C ILE A 405 -12.57 3.09 -1.17
N ALA A 406 -13.70 3.69 -1.54
CA ALA A 406 -15.02 3.30 -1.03
C ALA A 406 -15.37 1.84 -1.38
N ALA A 407 -15.10 1.40 -2.61
CA ALA A 407 -15.24 0.00 -2.99
C ALA A 407 -14.31 -0.92 -2.18
N ASN A 408 -13.09 -0.48 -1.85
CA ASN A 408 -12.19 -1.20 -0.94
C ASN A 408 -12.83 -1.43 0.42
N ASN A 409 -13.38 -0.38 1.04
CA ASN A 409 -13.96 -0.46 2.38
C ASN A 409 -15.16 -1.42 2.43
N ILE A 410 -15.97 -1.46 1.37
CA ILE A 410 -17.09 -2.40 1.24
C ILE A 410 -16.58 -3.84 1.14
N LEU A 411 -15.58 -4.10 0.29
CA LEU A 411 -14.97 -5.43 0.17
C LEU A 411 -14.32 -5.87 1.49
N ASN A 412 -13.58 -4.98 2.17
CA ASN A 412 -12.99 -5.24 3.50
C ASN A 412 -14.08 -5.63 4.51
N ALA A 413 -15.19 -4.89 4.57
CA ALA A 413 -16.30 -5.19 5.47
C ALA A 413 -16.97 -6.55 5.17
N LEU A 414 -17.21 -6.86 3.88
CA LEU A 414 -17.71 -8.17 3.46
C LEU A 414 -16.75 -9.31 3.84
N PHE A 415 -15.45 -9.10 3.68
CA PHE A 415 -14.42 -10.08 4.01
C PHE A 415 -14.30 -10.30 5.54
N MET A 416 -14.39 -9.26 6.37
CA MET A 416 -14.42 -9.38 7.84
C MET A 416 -15.69 -10.10 8.35
N ILE A 417 -16.86 -9.83 7.74
CA ILE A 417 -18.11 -10.52 8.09
C ILE A 417 -18.02 -11.99 7.66
N GLY A 418 -17.55 -12.25 6.43
CA GLY A 418 -17.34 -13.61 5.94
C GLY A 418 -16.35 -14.40 6.80
N SER A 419 -15.26 -13.78 7.25
CA SER A 419 -14.29 -14.44 8.13
C SER A 419 -14.89 -14.82 9.48
N SER A 420 -15.71 -13.94 10.07
CA SER A 420 -16.39 -14.18 11.35
C SER A 420 -17.42 -15.31 11.24
N LEU A 421 -18.17 -15.35 10.14
CA LEU A 421 -19.14 -16.42 9.87
C LEU A 421 -18.44 -17.78 9.64
N ILE A 422 -17.34 -17.80 8.89
CA ILE A 422 -16.55 -19.02 8.66
C ILE A 422 -15.89 -19.51 9.95
N ALA A 423 -15.28 -18.62 10.74
CA ALA A 423 -14.70 -18.99 12.04
C ALA A 423 -15.77 -19.53 13.00
N GLY A 424 -16.93 -18.88 13.09
CA GLY A 424 -18.07 -19.35 13.90
C GLY A 424 -18.60 -20.71 13.46
N ALA A 425 -18.69 -20.96 12.14
CA ALA A 425 -19.08 -22.26 11.60
C ALA A 425 -18.06 -23.37 11.89
N LEU A 426 -16.75 -23.06 11.83
CA LEU A 426 -15.69 -24.00 12.18
C LEU A 426 -15.71 -24.34 13.68
N LEU A 427 -15.86 -23.35 14.56
CA LEU A 427 -16.06 -23.58 16.01
C LEU A 427 -17.29 -24.47 16.26
N GLY A 428 -18.42 -24.17 15.59
CA GLY A 428 -19.65 -24.96 15.69
C GLY A 428 -19.51 -26.41 15.17
N ALA A 429 -18.56 -26.65 14.26
CA ALA A 429 -18.19 -27.97 13.78
C ALA A 429 -17.11 -28.67 14.65
N GLY A 430 -16.73 -28.08 15.79
CA GLY A 430 -15.78 -28.66 16.75
C GLY A 430 -14.30 -28.39 16.46
N PHE A 431 -13.97 -27.49 15.52
CA PHE A 431 -12.58 -27.09 15.31
C PHE A 431 -12.11 -26.16 16.45
N THR A 432 -10.88 -26.35 16.91
CA THR A 432 -10.27 -25.52 17.97
C THR A 432 -9.69 -24.23 17.39
N VAL A 433 -9.53 -23.19 18.23
CA VAL A 433 -8.94 -21.91 17.81
C VAL A 433 -7.59 -22.07 17.08
N PRO A 434 -6.62 -22.90 17.53
CA PRO A 434 -5.38 -23.14 16.80
C PRO A 434 -5.59 -23.77 15.42
N GLN A 435 -6.59 -24.64 15.25
CA GLN A 435 -6.91 -25.24 13.95
C GLN A 435 -7.51 -24.20 12.99
N ILE A 436 -8.28 -23.23 13.50
CA ILE A 436 -8.80 -22.11 12.71
C ILE A 436 -7.64 -21.21 12.24
N PHE A 437 -6.62 -20.97 13.08
CA PHE A 437 -5.42 -20.27 12.65
C PHE A 437 -4.64 -21.05 11.59
N LEU A 438 -4.41 -22.36 11.80
CA LEU A 438 -3.78 -23.24 10.80
C LEU A 438 -4.50 -23.19 9.45
N PHE A 439 -5.83 -23.37 9.45
CA PHE A 439 -6.66 -23.27 8.25
C PHE A 439 -6.48 -21.91 7.56
N THR A 440 -6.51 -20.83 8.34
CA THR A 440 -6.32 -19.46 7.84
C THR A 440 -4.93 -19.23 7.25
N GLY A 441 -3.88 -19.78 7.88
CA GLY A 441 -2.50 -19.72 7.39
C GLY A 441 -2.27 -20.52 6.11
N LEU A 442 -2.88 -21.70 6.00
CA LEU A 442 -2.87 -22.53 4.78
C LEU A 442 -3.67 -21.89 3.65
N ALA A 443 -4.86 -21.37 3.94
CA ALA A 443 -5.66 -20.62 2.96
C ALA A 443 -4.89 -19.39 2.44
N ASN A 444 -4.21 -18.66 3.33
CA ASN A 444 -3.34 -17.55 2.93
C ASN A 444 -2.19 -18.00 2.02
N ALA A 445 -1.60 -19.18 2.27
CA ALA A 445 -0.53 -19.71 1.43
C ALA A 445 -1.03 -20.06 0.02
N VAL A 446 -2.21 -20.67 -0.08
CA VAL A 446 -2.86 -21.00 -1.36
C VAL A 446 -3.25 -19.73 -2.13
N VAL A 447 -3.86 -18.75 -1.47
CA VAL A 447 -4.25 -17.47 -2.08
C VAL A 447 -3.01 -16.68 -2.54
N ALA A 448 -1.96 -16.62 -1.72
CA ALA A 448 -0.70 -15.98 -2.08
C ALA A 448 -0.04 -16.65 -3.29
N PHE A 449 0.09 -17.99 -3.28
CA PHE A 449 0.62 -18.75 -4.41
C PHE A 449 -0.16 -18.49 -5.70
N TYR A 450 -1.50 -18.53 -5.64
CA TYR A 450 -2.36 -18.23 -6.78
C TYR A 450 -2.18 -16.80 -7.30
N ILE A 451 -2.13 -15.79 -6.42
CA ILE A 451 -1.89 -14.39 -6.82
C ILE A 451 -0.52 -14.21 -7.48
N PHE A 452 0.53 -14.86 -6.98
CA PHE A 452 1.88 -14.73 -7.56
C PHE A 452 2.03 -15.50 -8.88
N MET A 453 1.28 -16.58 -9.09
CA MET A 453 1.16 -17.24 -10.41
C MET A 453 0.40 -16.35 -11.41
N LEU A 454 -0.67 -15.68 -10.98
CA LEU A 454 -1.45 -14.74 -11.82
C LEU A 454 -0.71 -13.43 -12.13
N VAL A 455 0.20 -13.00 -11.25
CA VAL A 455 0.95 -11.74 -11.36
C VAL A 455 2.41 -11.98 -11.01
N PRO A 456 3.20 -12.55 -11.94
CA PRO A 456 4.62 -12.84 -11.70
C PRO A 456 5.45 -11.59 -11.42
N GLU A 457 4.96 -10.40 -11.73
CA GLU A 457 5.62 -9.13 -11.39
C GLU A 457 5.91 -9.01 -9.89
N TYR A 458 5.00 -9.46 -9.01
CA TYR A 458 5.27 -9.49 -7.56
C TYR A 458 6.44 -10.41 -7.22
N LEU A 459 6.49 -11.61 -7.82
CA LEU A 459 7.56 -12.59 -7.57
C LEU A 459 8.89 -12.12 -8.14
N LEU A 460 8.89 -11.54 -9.34
CA LEU A 460 10.07 -10.97 -9.99
C LEU A 460 10.63 -9.79 -9.19
N ARG A 461 9.76 -8.88 -8.73
CA ARG A 461 10.12 -7.77 -7.83
C ARG A 461 10.62 -8.26 -6.49
N PHE A 462 10.00 -9.27 -5.88
CA PHE A 462 10.49 -9.89 -4.65
C PHE A 462 11.89 -10.52 -4.84
N VAL A 463 12.10 -11.32 -5.88
CA VAL A 463 13.43 -11.91 -6.19
C VAL A 463 14.47 -10.84 -6.48
N ALA A 464 14.12 -9.80 -7.23
CA ALA A 464 14.99 -8.65 -7.50
C ALA A 464 15.36 -7.91 -6.22
N TRP A 465 14.37 -7.63 -5.37
CA TRP A 465 14.55 -6.97 -4.08
C TRP A 465 15.43 -7.80 -3.12
N VAL A 466 15.13 -9.10 -2.94
CA VAL A 466 15.93 -10.03 -2.13
C VAL A 466 17.37 -10.08 -2.63
N SER A 467 17.57 -10.20 -3.94
CA SER A 467 18.91 -10.21 -4.56
C SER A 467 19.66 -8.90 -4.30
N SER A 468 18.99 -7.76 -4.46
CA SER A 468 19.57 -6.42 -4.23
C SER A 468 19.98 -6.14 -2.78
N ARG A 469 19.47 -6.92 -1.83
CA ARG A 469 19.60 -6.66 -0.38
C ARG A 469 20.43 -7.71 0.37
N PHE A 470 20.25 -8.99 0.04
CA PHE A 470 20.90 -10.11 0.74
C PHE A 470 22.05 -10.73 -0.07
N VAL A 471 21.96 -10.74 -1.41
CA VAL A 471 23.04 -11.26 -2.28
C VAL A 471 24.06 -10.17 -2.60
N TYR A 472 23.56 -8.98 -2.97
CA TYR A 472 24.36 -7.82 -3.36
C TYR A 472 24.28 -6.70 -2.34
N ARG A 473 25.36 -5.90 -2.22
CA ARG A 473 25.29 -4.57 -1.61
C ARG A 473 24.98 -3.55 -2.71
N PHE A 474 23.74 -3.60 -3.23
CA PHE A 474 23.33 -2.81 -4.39
C PHE A 474 23.07 -1.34 -4.02
N LYS A 475 23.95 -0.43 -4.43
CA LYS A 475 23.76 1.02 -4.33
C LYS A 475 23.28 1.59 -5.65
N VAL A 476 22.29 2.48 -5.59
CA VAL A 476 21.87 3.30 -6.74
C VAL A 476 22.32 4.73 -6.45
N HIS A 477 22.88 5.40 -7.45
CA HIS A 477 23.21 6.82 -7.43
C HIS A 477 22.50 7.50 -8.62
N GLY A 478 21.85 8.65 -8.39
CA GLY A 478 21.10 9.33 -9.45
C GLY A 478 19.67 8.81 -9.66
N ASP A 479 19.11 8.08 -8.69
CA ASP A 479 17.74 7.54 -8.76
C ASP A 479 16.67 8.62 -9.00
N GLN A 480 16.94 9.88 -8.64
CA GLN A 480 16.10 11.04 -8.96
C GLN A 480 15.96 11.31 -10.47
N HIS A 481 16.85 10.77 -11.31
CA HIS A 481 16.74 10.86 -12.77
C HIS A 481 15.85 9.78 -13.38
N LEU A 482 15.37 8.79 -12.61
CA LEU A 482 14.44 7.77 -13.10
C LEU A 482 12.99 8.30 -13.05
N PRO A 483 12.31 8.46 -14.21
CA PRO A 483 10.99 9.08 -14.25
C PRO A 483 9.91 8.13 -13.74
N THR A 484 9.09 8.65 -12.83
CA THR A 484 7.92 7.95 -12.27
C THR A 484 6.73 7.92 -13.25
N THR A 485 6.69 8.86 -14.20
CA THR A 485 5.64 9.01 -15.21
C THR A 485 6.24 9.44 -16.56
N GLY A 486 5.52 9.22 -17.66
CA GLY A 486 5.94 9.59 -19.02
C GLY A 486 6.96 8.64 -19.65
N ALA A 487 6.96 8.55 -20.98
CA ALA A 487 7.84 7.67 -21.75
C ALA A 487 9.32 7.97 -21.48
N ALA A 488 10.17 6.93 -21.38
CA ALA A 488 11.62 7.11 -21.38
C ALA A 488 12.35 5.84 -21.82
N ILE A 489 13.51 6.04 -22.46
CA ILE A 489 14.41 4.97 -22.89
C ILE A 489 15.57 4.87 -21.89
N LEU A 490 15.72 3.71 -21.28
CA LEU A 490 16.77 3.38 -20.34
C LEU A 490 17.93 2.69 -21.09
N ALA A 491 19.06 3.38 -21.25
CA ALA A 491 20.22 2.87 -21.99
C ALA A 491 21.33 2.46 -21.03
N CYS A 492 21.66 1.17 -20.97
CA CYS A 492 22.63 0.63 -20.01
C CYS A 492 23.67 -0.29 -20.65
N ASN A 493 24.82 -0.44 -19.98
CA ASN A 493 25.83 -1.43 -20.32
C ASN A 493 25.40 -2.86 -19.92
N HIS A 494 25.94 -3.88 -20.59
CA HIS A 494 25.52 -5.27 -20.44
C HIS A 494 26.65 -6.18 -19.95
N VAL A 495 26.67 -6.40 -18.63
CA VAL A 495 27.77 -7.05 -17.88
C VAL A 495 27.38 -8.45 -17.40
N SER A 496 26.10 -8.72 -17.17
CA SER A 496 25.62 -9.92 -16.47
C SER A 496 24.21 -10.35 -16.89
N PHE A 497 23.88 -11.63 -16.66
CA PHE A 497 22.51 -12.13 -16.82
C PHE A 497 21.51 -11.52 -15.82
N ILE A 498 21.99 -10.86 -14.76
CA ILE A 498 21.18 -10.23 -13.72
C ILE A 498 20.94 -8.72 -13.95
N ASP A 499 21.51 -8.12 -15.01
CA ASP A 499 21.40 -6.67 -15.27
C ASP A 499 19.94 -6.17 -15.29
N ALA A 500 19.06 -6.86 -16.01
CA ALA A 500 17.63 -6.54 -16.05
C ALA A 500 16.95 -6.64 -14.67
N VAL A 501 17.38 -7.58 -13.83
CA VAL A 501 16.85 -7.77 -12.46
C VAL A 501 17.26 -6.61 -11.55
N LEU A 502 18.50 -6.12 -11.67
CA LEU A 502 18.97 -4.96 -10.90
C LEU A 502 18.35 -3.65 -11.39
N LEU A 503 18.13 -3.49 -12.70
CA LEU A 503 17.38 -2.37 -13.26
C LEU A 503 15.91 -2.37 -12.80
N MET A 504 15.26 -3.54 -12.73
CA MET A 504 13.93 -3.66 -12.11
C MET A 504 13.94 -3.26 -10.63
N ALA A 505 14.94 -3.70 -9.85
CA ALA A 505 15.07 -3.35 -8.42
C ALA A 505 15.37 -1.87 -8.17
N ALA A 506 15.96 -1.17 -9.14
CA ALA A 506 16.23 0.27 -9.05
C ALA A 506 15.06 1.14 -9.52
N SER A 507 14.20 0.63 -10.40
CA SER A 507 13.18 1.42 -11.07
C SER A 507 11.90 1.59 -10.26
N PRO A 508 11.35 2.82 -10.14
CA PRO A 508 10.09 3.07 -9.43
C PRO A 508 8.86 2.49 -10.14
N ARG A 509 8.99 2.07 -11.42
CA ARG A 509 7.88 1.52 -12.22
C ARG A 509 8.34 0.39 -13.16
N PRO A 510 7.42 -0.38 -13.77
CA PRO A 510 7.78 -1.51 -14.63
C PRO A 510 8.61 -1.08 -15.83
N ILE A 511 9.55 -1.93 -16.25
CA ILE A 511 10.40 -1.73 -17.42
C ILE A 511 10.11 -2.85 -18.43
N TYR A 512 9.98 -2.51 -19.71
CA TYR A 512 10.04 -3.47 -20.81
C TYR A 512 11.48 -3.63 -21.25
N PHE A 513 11.97 -4.87 -21.35
CA PHE A 513 13.34 -5.16 -21.76
C PHE A 513 13.37 -5.74 -23.16
N VAL A 514 14.20 -5.18 -24.04
CA VAL A 514 14.51 -5.81 -25.33
C VAL A 514 15.47 -6.99 -25.08
N MET A 515 15.06 -8.22 -25.44
CA MET A 515 15.76 -9.46 -25.09
C MET A 515 15.86 -10.43 -26.27
N ASP A 516 16.94 -11.22 -26.34
CA ASP A 516 17.18 -12.20 -27.41
C ASP A 516 16.04 -13.25 -27.49
N HIS A 517 15.44 -13.37 -28.68
CA HIS A 517 14.33 -14.28 -28.98
C HIS A 517 14.59 -15.76 -28.60
N ARG A 518 15.85 -16.21 -28.53
CA ARG A 518 16.21 -17.59 -28.17
C ARG A 518 15.91 -17.91 -26.72
N ILE A 519 15.97 -16.91 -25.83
CA ILE A 519 15.59 -17.05 -24.41
C ILE A 519 14.12 -17.50 -24.29
N PHE A 520 13.27 -17.04 -25.21
CA PHE A 520 11.84 -17.36 -25.25
C PHE A 520 11.52 -18.76 -25.78
N ARG A 521 12.53 -19.53 -26.25
CA ARG A 521 12.38 -20.94 -26.65
C ARG A 521 12.49 -21.91 -25.46
N VAL A 522 13.02 -21.46 -24.32
CA VAL A 522 13.05 -22.25 -23.08
C VAL A 522 11.67 -22.16 -22.41
N PRO A 523 10.93 -23.27 -22.14
CA PRO A 523 9.52 -23.18 -21.75
C PRO A 523 9.25 -22.32 -20.50
N VAL A 524 9.94 -22.59 -19.39
CA VAL A 524 9.74 -21.87 -18.12
C VAL A 524 10.30 -20.45 -18.19
N LEU A 525 11.52 -20.28 -18.72
CA LEU A 525 12.18 -18.97 -18.82
C LEU A 525 11.44 -18.04 -19.78
N GLY A 526 11.02 -18.55 -20.94
CA GLY A 526 10.27 -17.80 -21.94
C GLY A 526 8.87 -17.43 -21.48
N TRP A 527 8.18 -18.28 -20.73
CA TRP A 527 6.93 -17.94 -20.05
C TRP A 527 7.14 -16.80 -19.05
N LEU A 528 8.15 -16.92 -18.18
CA LEU A 528 8.47 -15.91 -17.17
C LEU A 528 8.85 -14.56 -17.79
N PHE A 529 9.69 -14.53 -18.82
CA PHE A 529 10.12 -13.27 -19.45
C PHE A 529 9.01 -12.59 -20.28
N ARG A 530 8.09 -13.34 -20.90
CA ARG A 530 6.88 -12.74 -21.51
C ARG A 530 6.03 -12.01 -20.46
N LEU A 531 5.91 -12.59 -19.26
CA LEU A 531 5.18 -11.98 -18.14
C LEU A 531 5.96 -10.83 -17.50
N ALA A 532 7.30 -10.86 -17.57
CA ALA A 532 8.21 -9.78 -17.17
C ALA A 532 8.29 -8.62 -18.18
N LYS A 533 7.29 -8.45 -19.06
CA LYS A 533 7.24 -7.38 -20.08
C LYS A 533 8.43 -7.38 -21.06
N ALA A 534 9.10 -8.51 -21.31
CA ALA A 534 10.21 -8.57 -22.26
C ALA A 534 9.74 -8.62 -23.72
N ILE A 535 10.40 -7.85 -24.58
CA ILE A 535 10.18 -7.79 -26.03
C ILE A 535 11.23 -8.69 -26.71
N PRO A 536 10.83 -9.76 -27.42
CA PRO A 536 11.76 -10.60 -28.16
C PRO A 536 12.33 -9.84 -29.36
N ILE A 537 13.66 -9.87 -29.53
CA ILE A 537 14.34 -9.39 -30.73
C ILE A 537 15.21 -10.49 -31.32
N ALA A 538 15.22 -10.59 -32.65
CA ALA A 538 16.09 -11.48 -33.41
C ALA A 538 17.06 -10.66 -34.27
N PRO A 539 18.22 -11.20 -34.67
CA PRO A 539 19.04 -10.59 -35.71
C PRO A 539 18.25 -10.50 -37.02
N TYR A 540 18.29 -9.36 -37.73
CA TYR A 540 17.55 -9.17 -38.99
C TYR A 540 17.82 -10.24 -40.05
N LYS A 541 19.05 -10.81 -40.07
CA LYS A 541 19.44 -11.90 -40.99
C LYS A 541 18.87 -13.28 -40.60
N GLU A 542 18.38 -13.45 -39.37
CA GLU A 542 17.81 -14.71 -38.86
C GLU A 542 16.28 -14.69 -38.93
N ASP A 543 15.65 -13.59 -38.53
CA ASP A 543 14.20 -13.41 -38.56
C ASP A 543 13.85 -11.91 -38.70
N PRO A 544 13.61 -11.43 -39.94
CA PRO A 544 13.20 -10.04 -40.20
C PRO A 544 11.88 -9.67 -39.51
N ALA A 545 10.92 -10.59 -39.43
CA ALA A 545 9.59 -10.31 -38.89
C ALA A 545 9.65 -10.07 -37.37
N THR A 546 10.38 -10.92 -36.63
CA THR A 546 10.62 -10.69 -35.20
C THR A 546 11.50 -9.46 -34.96
N TYR A 547 12.46 -9.15 -35.85
CA TYR A 547 13.22 -7.90 -35.76
C TYR A 547 12.31 -6.67 -35.86
N ASP A 548 11.50 -6.55 -36.93
CA ASP A 548 10.66 -5.36 -37.14
C ASP A 548 9.54 -5.25 -36.09
N ALA A 549 8.92 -6.36 -35.69
CA ALA A 549 7.93 -6.40 -34.62
C ALA A 549 8.48 -5.92 -33.26
N ALA A 550 9.79 -6.11 -33.00
CA ALA A 550 10.42 -5.61 -31.78
C ALA A 550 10.49 -4.08 -31.74
N PHE A 551 10.76 -3.42 -32.88
CA PHE A 551 10.78 -1.95 -32.97
C PHE A 551 9.37 -1.34 -32.92
N GLU A 552 8.39 -1.99 -33.55
CA GLU A 552 6.98 -1.62 -33.40
C GLU A 552 6.52 -1.71 -31.94
N ARG A 553 6.77 -2.83 -31.26
CA ARG A 553 6.39 -2.97 -29.85
C ARG A 553 7.16 -2.01 -28.94
N ALA A 554 8.41 -1.68 -29.27
CA ALA A 554 9.19 -0.67 -28.55
C ALA A 554 8.58 0.75 -28.67
N ALA A 555 8.19 1.16 -29.89
CA ALA A 555 7.50 2.43 -30.12
C ALA A 555 6.14 2.46 -29.40
N GLN A 556 5.37 1.36 -29.48
CA GLN A 556 4.09 1.21 -28.76
C GLN A 556 4.25 1.33 -27.23
N VAL A 557 5.29 0.75 -26.63
CA VAL A 557 5.58 0.89 -25.19
C VAL A 557 5.86 2.34 -24.79
N LEU A 558 6.59 3.08 -25.63
CA LEU A 558 6.87 4.49 -25.38
C LEU A 558 5.59 5.34 -25.55
N ARG A 559 4.74 5.05 -26.54
CA ARG A 559 3.41 5.65 -26.71
C ARG A 559 2.44 5.33 -25.57
N GLU A 560 2.54 4.13 -24.98
CA GLU A 560 1.85 3.75 -23.73
C GLU A 560 2.39 4.51 -22.49
N GLY A 561 3.48 5.29 -22.65
CA GLY A 561 4.11 6.07 -21.59
C GLY A 561 4.94 5.25 -20.61
N ASP A 562 5.27 3.99 -20.95
CA ASP A 562 6.04 3.08 -20.10
C ASP A 562 7.57 3.21 -20.32
N LEU A 563 8.38 2.55 -19.48
CA LEU A 563 9.85 2.54 -19.61
C LEU A 563 10.31 1.43 -20.55
N LEU A 564 11.20 1.75 -21.47
CA LEU A 564 11.85 0.79 -22.35
C LEU A 564 13.36 0.71 -22.04
N ALA A 565 13.86 -0.42 -21.58
CA ALA A 565 15.29 -0.66 -21.41
C ALA A 565 15.89 -1.37 -22.63
N ILE A 566 17.02 -0.82 -23.07
CA ILE A 566 17.87 -1.39 -24.11
C ILE A 566 19.32 -1.45 -23.63
N PHE A 567 19.99 -2.52 -24.03
CA PHE A 567 21.43 -2.72 -23.87
C PHE A 567 22.10 -2.48 -25.23
N PRO A 568 22.62 -1.27 -25.53
CA PRO A 568 22.98 -0.88 -26.90
C PRO A 568 24.17 -1.66 -27.47
N GLU A 569 24.95 -2.33 -26.61
CA GLU A 569 26.02 -3.28 -26.99
C GLU A 569 25.47 -4.48 -27.78
N GLY A 570 24.18 -4.82 -27.61
CA GLY A 570 23.51 -5.93 -28.30
C GLY A 570 24.04 -7.32 -27.93
N GLY A 571 24.67 -7.46 -26.76
CA GLY A 571 25.15 -8.72 -26.20
C GLY A 571 25.93 -8.49 -24.90
N ILE A 572 25.99 -9.50 -24.04
CA ILE A 572 26.77 -9.44 -22.78
C ILE A 572 28.27 -9.37 -23.11
N THR A 573 28.98 -8.42 -22.50
CA THR A 573 30.44 -8.24 -22.63
C THR A 573 31.23 -9.52 -22.32
N LYS A 574 32.38 -9.68 -22.97
CA LYS A 574 33.25 -10.87 -22.86
C LYS A 574 34.51 -10.62 -22.02
N ASP A 575 34.90 -9.37 -21.84
CA ASP A 575 36.11 -8.91 -21.16
C ASP A 575 35.83 -7.97 -19.98
N GLY A 576 34.58 -7.51 -19.84
CA GLY A 576 34.14 -6.57 -18.80
C GLY A 576 34.25 -5.10 -19.21
N GLN A 577 34.74 -4.83 -20.43
CA GLN A 577 34.82 -3.50 -20.99
C GLN A 577 33.50 -3.12 -21.69
N LEU A 578 33.21 -1.82 -21.69
CA LEU A 578 32.05 -1.23 -22.37
C LEU A 578 32.23 -1.31 -23.88
N GLN A 579 31.37 -2.10 -24.56
CA GLN A 579 31.46 -2.28 -26.00
C GLN A 579 30.86 -1.09 -26.78
N GLU A 580 30.97 -1.14 -28.10
CA GLU A 580 30.38 -0.13 -28.99
C GLU A 580 28.84 -0.17 -28.97
N PHE A 581 28.22 1.01 -28.96
CA PHE A 581 26.76 1.15 -28.93
C PHE A 581 26.19 1.15 -30.35
N LYS A 582 25.29 0.20 -30.64
CA LYS A 582 24.71 -0.01 -31.97
C LYS A 582 23.55 0.94 -32.25
N GLY A 583 23.35 1.28 -33.52
CA GLY A 583 22.27 2.17 -33.99
C GLY A 583 20.83 1.69 -33.77
N GLY A 584 20.61 0.54 -33.13
CA GLY A 584 19.25 0.08 -32.77
C GLY A 584 18.51 1.06 -31.86
N ILE A 585 19.22 1.80 -31.00
CA ILE A 585 18.59 2.85 -30.18
C ILE A 585 18.05 4.01 -31.02
N MET A 586 18.75 4.41 -32.09
CA MET A 586 18.31 5.49 -32.98
C MET A 586 17.00 5.14 -33.67
N LYS A 587 16.88 3.90 -34.19
CA LYS A 587 15.63 3.41 -34.81
C LYS A 587 14.43 3.45 -33.86
N ILE A 588 14.64 3.22 -32.57
CA ILE A 588 13.56 3.31 -31.55
C ILE A 588 13.16 4.77 -31.34
N ILE A 589 14.14 5.67 -31.22
CA ILE A 589 13.91 7.11 -31.05
C ILE A 589 13.19 7.70 -32.27
N GLU A 590 13.64 7.37 -33.48
CA GLU A 590 13.06 7.80 -34.75
C GLU A 590 11.61 7.36 -34.87
N ARG A 591 11.32 6.05 -34.68
CA ARG A 591 9.96 5.51 -34.79
C ARG A 591 9.02 6.05 -33.70
N ALA A 592 9.50 6.22 -32.46
CA ALA A 592 8.73 6.86 -31.40
C ALA A 592 8.39 8.33 -31.75
N ARG A 593 9.33 9.05 -32.35
CA ARG A 593 9.14 10.45 -32.80
C ARG A 593 8.16 10.55 -33.98
N GLU A 594 8.19 9.61 -34.93
CA GLU A 594 7.21 9.49 -36.01
C GLU A 594 5.79 9.28 -35.46
N GLU A 595 5.65 8.55 -34.35
CA GLU A 595 4.39 8.39 -33.61
C GLU A 595 4.05 9.55 -32.66
N GLY A 596 4.82 10.65 -32.68
CA GLY A 596 4.57 11.85 -31.88
C GLY A 596 5.08 11.80 -30.43
N VAL A 597 5.96 10.86 -30.09
CA VAL A 597 6.47 10.63 -28.73
C VAL A 597 7.93 11.08 -28.61
N GLU A 598 8.19 12.18 -27.90
CA GLU A 598 9.55 12.58 -27.51
C GLU A 598 9.98 11.88 -26.21
N ALA A 599 10.49 10.65 -26.31
CA ALA A 599 11.01 9.91 -25.16
C ALA A 599 12.49 10.27 -24.86
N PRO A 600 12.82 10.88 -23.70
CA PRO A 600 14.22 11.10 -23.31
C PRO A 600 14.97 9.79 -23.09
N VAL A 601 16.28 9.81 -23.37
CA VAL A 601 17.20 8.70 -23.11
C VAL A 601 17.96 8.96 -21.81
N ILE A 602 17.91 8.01 -20.89
CA ILE A 602 18.59 8.08 -19.59
C ILE A 602 19.79 7.13 -19.64
N PRO A 603 21.03 7.65 -19.65
CA PRO A 603 22.24 6.83 -19.60
C PRO A 603 22.41 6.23 -18.21
N MET A 604 22.75 4.96 -18.15
CA MET A 604 22.98 4.24 -16.90
C MET A 604 24.20 3.33 -16.99
N ALA A 605 24.95 3.22 -15.89
CA ALA A 605 26.06 2.29 -15.77
C ALA A 605 25.90 1.36 -14.57
N LEU A 606 25.88 0.07 -14.86
CA LEU A 606 26.01 -1.02 -13.90
C LEU A 606 27.49 -1.24 -13.59
N THR A 607 27.89 -0.92 -12.36
CA THR A 607 29.29 -0.98 -11.90
C THR A 607 29.55 -2.19 -11.00
N ASN A 608 30.79 -2.67 -11.02
CA ASN A 608 31.28 -3.79 -10.17
C ASN A 608 30.58 -5.16 -10.37
N LEU A 609 29.79 -5.33 -11.44
CA LEU A 609 29.16 -6.61 -11.80
C LEU A 609 30.12 -7.62 -12.46
N TRP A 610 31.19 -7.15 -13.10
CA TRP A 610 32.24 -8.02 -13.62
C TRP A 610 33.01 -8.67 -12.47
N GLY A 611 33.13 -10.00 -12.49
CA GLY A 611 33.67 -10.77 -11.35
C GLY A 611 32.62 -11.24 -10.35
N SER A 612 31.33 -10.90 -10.55
CA SER A 612 30.22 -11.40 -9.72
C SER A 612 29.73 -12.78 -10.18
N TYR A 613 28.90 -13.42 -9.34
CA TYR A 613 28.36 -14.79 -9.48
C TYR A 613 27.80 -15.14 -10.88
N PHE A 614 27.23 -14.18 -11.60
CA PHE A 614 26.59 -14.38 -12.90
C PHE A 614 27.37 -13.77 -14.09
N SER A 615 28.59 -13.26 -13.87
CA SER A 615 29.44 -12.71 -14.93
C SER A 615 30.06 -13.82 -15.80
N ARG A 616 30.31 -13.52 -17.08
CA ARG A 616 30.63 -14.50 -18.13
C ARG A 616 32.14 -14.83 -18.26
N ILE A 617 32.88 -14.75 -17.14
CA ILE A 617 34.35 -14.70 -17.11
C ILE A 617 35.05 -16.01 -17.50
N GLU A 618 34.41 -17.18 -17.34
CA GLU A 618 35.03 -18.46 -17.70
C GLU A 618 34.47 -18.98 -19.02
N LYS A 619 35.36 -19.41 -19.92
CA LYS A 619 35.06 -19.83 -21.29
C LYS A 619 34.10 -21.03 -21.30
N GLY A 620 32.79 -20.78 -21.32
CA GLY A 620 31.76 -21.81 -21.44
C GLY A 620 30.38 -21.42 -20.90
N GLY A 621 30.30 -20.58 -19.86
CA GLY A 621 29.00 -20.23 -19.26
C GLY A 621 29.09 -19.42 -17.96
N ALA A 622 27.93 -19.12 -17.38
CA ALA A 622 27.83 -18.61 -16.00
C ALA A 622 27.98 -19.78 -15.00
N MET A 623 28.10 -19.46 -13.70
CA MET A 623 28.11 -20.42 -12.56
C MET A 623 29.33 -21.37 -12.43
N VAL A 624 30.43 -21.20 -13.17
CA VAL A 624 31.56 -22.15 -13.14
C VAL A 624 32.38 -22.13 -11.83
N ARG A 625 32.50 -20.98 -11.15
CA ARG A 625 33.12 -20.87 -9.80
C ARG A 625 32.34 -19.92 -8.88
N PRO A 626 31.34 -20.40 -8.12
CA PRO A 626 30.33 -19.56 -7.47
C PRO A 626 30.80 -18.61 -6.34
N PHE A 627 32.04 -18.73 -5.83
CA PHE A 627 32.46 -18.04 -4.60
C PHE A 627 33.69 -17.11 -4.68
N ARG A 628 34.15 -16.72 -5.88
CA ARG A 628 35.40 -15.93 -6.05
C ARG A 628 35.48 -14.58 -5.30
N ARG A 629 34.35 -13.97 -4.93
CA ARG A 629 34.29 -12.71 -4.15
C ARG A 629 33.43 -12.80 -2.86
N GLY A 630 32.98 -14.01 -2.50
CA GLY A 630 32.05 -14.24 -1.39
C GLY A 630 30.63 -13.70 -1.62
N PHE A 631 29.76 -13.87 -0.63
CA PHE A 631 28.48 -13.15 -0.54
C PHE A 631 28.73 -11.63 -0.29
N TYR A 632 27.77 -10.76 -0.65
CA TYR A 632 27.85 -9.30 -0.50
C TYR A 632 28.84 -8.55 -1.42
N SER A 633 29.01 -8.99 -2.68
CA SER A 633 29.74 -8.15 -3.64
C SER A 633 29.07 -6.78 -3.77
N ARG A 634 29.86 -5.71 -3.65
CA ARG A 634 29.39 -4.33 -3.89
C ARG A 634 29.06 -4.21 -5.38
N VAL A 635 27.84 -3.82 -5.70
CA VAL A 635 27.36 -3.59 -7.06
C VAL A 635 26.69 -2.22 -7.08
N GLY A 636 26.93 -1.44 -8.13
CA GLY A 636 26.34 -0.11 -8.28
C GLY A 636 25.47 -0.01 -9.53
N LEU A 637 24.49 0.89 -9.48
CA LEU A 637 23.85 1.47 -10.65
C LEU A 637 23.98 3.00 -10.55
N ASN A 638 24.68 3.60 -11.50
CA ASN A 638 24.83 5.04 -11.61
C ASN A 638 23.93 5.52 -12.75
N VAL A 639 22.99 6.42 -12.46
CA VAL A 639 21.97 6.92 -13.39
C VAL A 639 22.28 8.39 -13.70
N GLY A 640 22.61 8.68 -14.96
CA GLY A 640 22.91 10.02 -15.44
C GLY A 640 21.67 10.86 -15.69
N ALA A 641 21.88 12.15 -15.98
CA ALA A 641 20.79 13.07 -16.30
C ALA A 641 20.10 12.68 -17.63
N PRO A 642 18.78 12.92 -17.79
CA PRO A 642 18.08 12.62 -19.05
C PRO A 642 18.64 13.44 -20.22
N ILE A 643 18.84 12.77 -21.37
CA ILE A 643 19.23 13.37 -22.64
C ILE A 643 17.97 13.47 -23.51
N ALA A 644 17.72 14.65 -24.10
CA ALA A 644 16.57 14.82 -24.99
C ALA A 644 16.75 13.99 -26.28
N ALA A 645 15.67 13.37 -26.76
CA ALA A 645 15.66 12.44 -27.89
C ALA A 645 16.48 12.89 -29.12
N ARG A 646 16.36 14.18 -29.47
CA ARG A 646 17.04 14.83 -30.60
C ARG A 646 18.57 14.96 -30.46
N ASP A 647 19.08 14.95 -29.23
CA ASP A 647 20.50 15.20 -28.91
C ASP A 647 21.27 13.88 -28.70
N VAL A 648 20.60 12.73 -28.87
CA VAL A 648 21.18 11.40 -28.70
C VAL A 648 21.94 10.97 -29.94
N GLN A 649 23.19 10.54 -29.76
CA GLN A 649 23.99 9.83 -30.75
C GLN A 649 24.68 8.63 -30.08
N PRO A 650 24.84 7.47 -30.75
CA PRO A 650 25.36 6.27 -30.10
C PRO A 650 26.75 6.45 -29.47
N ALA A 651 27.65 7.18 -30.13
CA ALA A 651 28.99 7.48 -29.62
C ALA A 651 28.94 8.36 -28.36
N THR A 652 28.21 9.48 -28.40
CA THR A 652 28.03 10.39 -27.26
C THR A 652 27.34 9.70 -26.08
N LEU A 653 26.34 8.86 -26.35
CA LEU A 653 25.66 8.08 -25.32
C LEU A 653 26.58 7.06 -24.66
N ARG A 654 27.45 6.39 -25.45
CA ARG A 654 28.49 5.49 -24.92
C ARG A 654 29.47 6.25 -24.02
N GLU A 655 29.87 7.46 -24.39
CA GLU A 655 30.73 8.30 -23.53
C GLU A 655 30.04 8.71 -22.23
N GLN A 656 28.75 9.06 -22.27
CA GLN A 656 27.99 9.39 -21.06
C GLN A 656 27.87 8.16 -20.13
N VAL A 657 27.60 6.97 -20.68
CA VAL A 657 27.62 5.71 -19.90
C VAL A 657 29.03 5.40 -19.37
N ALA A 658 30.09 5.66 -20.15
CA ALA A 658 31.47 5.46 -19.71
C ALA A 658 31.87 6.38 -18.53
N ARG A 659 31.35 7.61 -18.47
CA ARG A 659 31.56 8.54 -17.34
C ARG A 659 30.81 8.14 -16.07
N LEU A 660 29.86 7.22 -16.17
CA LEU A 660 29.09 6.68 -15.05
C LEU A 660 29.69 5.37 -14.50
N LEU A 661 30.73 4.79 -15.13
CA LEU A 661 31.41 3.57 -14.68
C LEU A 661 32.43 3.85 -13.55
#